data_AF-A0A8H7ZEC9-F1
#
_entry.id   AF-A0A8H7ZEC9-F1
#
_cell.length_a   1.000
_cell.length_b   1.000
_cell.length_c   1.000
_cell.angle_alpha   90.00
_cell.angle_beta   90.00
_cell.angle_gamma   90.00
#
_symmetry.space_group_name_H-M   'P 1'
#
loop_
_entity.id
_entity.type
_entity.pdbx_description
1 polymer ?
#
loop_
_entity_poly.entity_id
_entity_poly.type
_entity_poly.pdbx_seq_one_letter_code
_entity_poly.pdbx_strand_id
1 'polypeptide(L)'
;MTTLPPLPSDLESVTDSEATSINGYADELEQKLEQNPNDIETWNLLFNTIDHIISDNISQSDPSKSTLTAEVKCKIHNTYKTALTRFPYLEDIWKKWSVVEYKLNGLDASIDILRMSVESFPHSVSLWNDYLTALKSTKSVSADRFRLSYKEALKYNAYHFTSHPIWDKAIEFETEVEPNSKEILSLYLKLIRIPLYQYAQYYSQFSEINKNFDIQDLIEKDKLADYVEKFGKSRVEDLSLIEKHQIIDDYFATIFASIQAKVSSNWEYEQLLLHQEFSSDRKGIKEERNAWIEYIDGQISVCEADSDEHQFGYTCNLFERALIPNCFDEELWLKYIKFIEESGVSEEKKEELEREVYTRANSKFIPLNQCKMRKLYAYFMLKRNDIDTAVEYLFTWMKMLSGTSRQYFKTPYLEMTREVLRIWNMLLSREKFQETLEFLITKFFNKPSEIKRIKPGSKELMNDVDSYQVSDSFLHSFVKYLNDDSITIVVDHCLEIYKLQRDSLKIRTLYNKYHRERSLLKSPSFWKFIFEYEGIIEKNLMNLIWIYSCIKVESQLPKSVIDVFVDWYYDIAAANVKEILLLRAGRSDENMINKDLEMSNSLFYNKSTTKRLAKHNYKVLDNPKYMVDPEQGFLDLCSKQAGHEGVFIDAIPEITNSFMKNGRYIDLTAEVKHAPPLLTFKGVEKVQALGKKKGSKRTTKDSHKEQSQ
;
A
#
# COMPACT_ATOMS: atom_id res chain seq x y z
N MET A 1 -10.92 3.81 4.72
CA MET A 1 -9.50 3.94 4.34
C MET A 1 -8.74 2.77 4.97
N THR A 2 -8.66 1.64 4.27
CA THR A 2 -7.99 0.44 4.79
C THR A 2 -6.53 0.45 4.38
N THR A 3 -5.70 0.97 5.27
CA THR A 3 -4.24 0.95 5.14
C THR A 3 -3.64 0.60 6.48
N LEU A 4 -3.09 -0.60 6.57
CA LEU A 4 -1.70 -0.92 6.90
C LEU A 4 -1.73 -2.43 7.26
N PRO A 5 -0.81 -3.26 6.75
CA PRO A 5 -0.66 -4.64 7.18
C PRO A 5 0.08 -4.73 8.52
N PRO A 6 0.14 -5.92 9.16
CA PRO A 6 1.05 -6.19 10.26
C PRO A 6 2.51 -6.11 9.79
N LEU A 7 3.38 -5.67 10.70
CA LEU A 7 4.83 -5.53 10.57
C LEU A 7 5.54 -6.91 10.38
N PRO A 8 6.83 -6.93 10.02
CA PRO A 8 7.62 -8.14 9.78
C PRO A 8 7.59 -9.14 10.95
N SER A 9 7.80 -10.42 10.60
CA SER A 9 7.76 -11.61 11.45
C SER A 9 8.66 -11.61 12.69
N ASP A 10 9.53 -10.62 12.86
CA ASP A 10 10.43 -10.51 14.02
C ASP A 10 9.77 -9.82 15.23
N LEU A 11 8.51 -9.39 15.11
CA LEU A 11 7.71 -8.80 16.20
C LEU A 11 6.39 -9.54 16.46
N GLU A 12 6.11 -10.63 15.75
CA GLU A 12 5.02 -11.56 16.07
C GLU A 12 5.47 -12.56 17.15
N SER A 13 5.74 -12.06 18.36
CA SER A 13 5.54 -12.92 19.52
C SER A 13 4.03 -13.06 19.68
N VAL A 14 3.52 -14.23 19.28
CA VAL A 14 2.17 -14.73 19.58
C VAL A 14 1.77 -14.30 20.99
N THR A 15 0.88 -13.33 21.09
CA THR A 15 0.19 -13.00 22.33
C THR A 15 -1.14 -13.73 22.32
N ASP A 16 -1.07 -15.04 22.53
CA ASP A 16 -2.18 -15.74 23.18
C ASP A 16 -2.27 -15.15 24.60
N SER A 17 -3.01 -14.05 24.75
CA SER A 17 -3.35 -13.51 26.05
C SER A 17 -4.79 -13.89 26.35
N GLU A 18 -4.94 -14.74 27.37
CA GLU A 18 -6.22 -15.14 27.93
C GLU A 18 -7.07 -13.90 28.23
N ALA A 19 -8.32 -13.94 27.77
CA ALA A 19 -9.26 -12.83 27.81
C ALA A 19 -9.52 -12.36 29.25
N THR A 20 -8.81 -11.33 29.67
CA THR A 20 -9.07 -10.58 30.90
C THR A 20 -9.66 -9.22 30.52
N SER A 21 -10.85 -8.94 31.05
CA SER A 21 -11.63 -7.73 30.77
C SER A 21 -11.05 -6.54 31.54
N ILE A 22 -10.77 -5.44 30.83
CA ILE A 22 -10.36 -4.17 31.47
C ILE A 22 -11.61 -3.48 32.03
N ASN A 23 -12.66 -3.41 31.19
CA ASN A 23 -13.96 -2.83 31.43
C ASN A 23 -14.83 -3.14 30.20
N GLY A 24 -16.13 -3.41 30.37
CA GLY A 24 -17.03 -3.76 29.25
C GLY A 24 -17.05 -2.71 28.13
N TYR A 25 -16.90 -1.43 28.45
CA TYR A 25 -16.85 -0.35 27.45
C TYR A 25 -15.50 -0.26 26.72
N ALA A 26 -14.39 -0.55 27.39
CA ALA A 26 -13.07 -0.56 26.75
C ALA A 26 -12.94 -1.75 25.78
N ASP A 27 -13.47 -2.92 26.17
CA ASP A 27 -13.47 -4.12 25.32
C ASP A 27 -14.39 -3.93 24.08
N GLU A 28 -15.50 -3.20 24.19
CA GLU A 28 -16.34 -2.80 23.04
C GLU A 28 -15.60 -1.88 22.05
N LEU A 29 -14.78 -0.95 22.57
CA LEU A 29 -13.96 -0.07 21.75
C LEU A 29 -12.80 -0.84 21.08
N GLU A 30 -12.18 -1.78 21.78
CA GLU A 30 -11.19 -2.71 21.20
C GLU A 30 -11.79 -3.53 20.05
N GLN A 31 -13.00 -4.06 20.21
CA GLN A 31 -13.69 -4.78 19.12
C GLN A 31 -14.00 -3.88 17.91
N LYS A 32 -14.36 -2.61 18.13
CA LYS A 32 -14.55 -1.65 17.04
C LYS A 32 -13.23 -1.35 16.33
N LEU A 33 -12.13 -1.28 17.07
CA LEU A 33 -10.78 -1.09 16.54
C LEU A 33 -10.28 -2.32 15.77
N GLU A 34 -10.63 -3.55 16.17
CA GLU A 34 -10.33 -4.75 15.38
C GLU A 34 -11.00 -4.74 14.00
N GLN A 35 -12.17 -4.11 13.89
CA GLN A 35 -12.90 -3.95 12.63
C GLN A 35 -12.36 -2.76 11.82
N ASN A 36 -12.04 -1.64 12.48
CA ASN A 36 -11.50 -0.43 11.86
C ASN A 36 -10.25 0.08 12.62
N PRO A 37 -9.07 -0.51 12.39
CA PRO A 37 -7.86 -0.16 13.14
C PRO A 37 -7.36 1.27 12.95
N ASN A 38 -7.86 1.96 11.93
CA ASN A 38 -7.36 3.27 11.48
C ASN A 38 -8.19 4.45 12.01
N ASP A 39 -9.17 4.21 12.86
CA ASP A 39 -10.03 5.25 13.41
C ASP A 39 -9.38 5.91 14.65
N ILE A 40 -8.69 7.02 14.41
CA ILE A 40 -7.95 7.76 15.44
C ILE A 40 -8.89 8.32 16.54
N GLU A 41 -10.15 8.63 16.21
CA GLU A 41 -11.11 9.13 17.20
C GLU A 41 -11.47 8.04 18.21
N THR A 42 -11.68 6.80 17.73
CA THR A 42 -11.92 5.66 18.62
C THR A 42 -10.72 5.31 19.48
N TRP A 43 -9.49 5.45 18.95
CA TRP A 43 -8.27 5.33 19.75
C TRP A 43 -8.19 6.39 20.86
N ASN A 44 -8.48 7.65 20.54
CA ASN A 44 -8.49 8.73 21.54
C ASN A 44 -9.55 8.49 22.62
N LEU A 45 -10.74 8.01 22.26
CA LEU A 45 -11.78 7.62 23.21
C LEU A 45 -11.30 6.48 24.13
N LEU A 46 -10.64 5.46 23.56
CA LEU A 46 -10.08 4.35 24.34
C LEU A 46 -9.04 4.86 25.35
N PHE A 47 -8.11 5.72 24.93
CA PHE A 47 -7.10 6.28 25.85
C PHE A 47 -7.72 7.13 26.95
N ASN A 48 -8.74 7.94 26.64
CA ASN A 48 -9.46 8.69 27.67
C ASN A 48 -10.14 7.76 28.68
N THR A 49 -10.72 6.64 28.23
CA THR A 49 -11.31 5.65 29.15
C THR A 49 -10.26 4.96 30.02
N ILE A 50 -9.08 4.67 29.47
CA ILE A 50 -7.94 4.11 30.21
C ILE A 50 -7.46 5.13 31.26
N ASP A 51 -7.35 6.40 30.90
CA ASP A 51 -6.95 7.47 31.83
C ASP A 51 -7.94 7.61 32.98
N HIS A 52 -9.25 7.53 32.71
CA HIS A 52 -10.29 7.52 33.75
C HIS A 52 -10.15 6.30 34.68
N ILE A 53 -9.92 5.11 34.13
CA ILE A 53 -9.71 3.89 34.92
C ILE A 53 -8.46 4.00 35.80
N ILE A 54 -7.39 4.61 35.28
CA ILE A 54 -6.16 4.84 36.02
C ILE A 54 -6.38 5.89 37.13
N SER A 55 -7.09 6.99 36.85
CA SER A 55 -7.39 8.01 37.87
C SER A 55 -8.27 7.48 38.99
N ASP A 56 -9.23 6.59 38.68
CA ASP A 56 -10.14 6.01 39.67
C ASP A 56 -9.44 5.00 40.60
N ASN A 57 -8.34 4.39 40.14
CA ASN A 57 -7.61 3.34 40.88
C ASN A 57 -6.27 3.78 41.49
N ILE A 58 -5.85 5.04 41.28
CA ILE A 58 -4.68 5.62 41.96
C ILE A 58 -5.14 6.47 43.14
N SER A 59 -4.74 6.10 44.34
CA SER A 59 -5.02 6.90 45.55
C SER A 59 -4.15 8.17 45.59
N GLN A 60 -4.76 9.31 45.94
CA GLN A 60 -4.10 10.64 45.97
C GLN A 60 -2.95 10.75 47.00
N SER A 61 -2.77 9.75 47.87
CA SER A 61 -1.77 9.76 48.96
C SER A 61 -0.44 9.07 48.63
N ASP A 62 -0.39 8.13 47.67
CA ASP A 62 0.84 7.42 47.26
C ASP A 62 0.76 6.96 45.78
N PRO A 63 1.49 7.59 44.85
CA PRO A 63 1.50 7.22 43.42
C PRO A 63 2.04 5.81 43.12
N SER A 64 2.74 5.18 44.07
CA SER A 64 3.45 3.90 43.89
C SER A 64 2.63 2.66 44.26
N LYS A 65 1.41 2.82 44.80
CA LYS A 65 0.50 1.72 45.13
C LYS A 65 -0.75 1.77 44.25
N SER A 66 -0.62 1.27 43.03
CA SER A 66 -1.78 0.95 42.19
C SER A 66 -2.50 -0.29 42.73
N THR A 67 -3.81 -0.23 42.94
CA THR A 67 -4.66 -1.41 43.21
C THR A 67 -4.94 -2.26 41.96
N LEU A 68 -4.41 -1.86 40.80
CA LEU A 68 -4.56 -2.53 39.52
C LEU A 68 -3.77 -3.85 39.49
N THR A 69 -4.45 -4.94 39.12
CA THR A 69 -3.86 -6.26 38.86
C THR A 69 -2.77 -6.16 37.77
N ALA A 70 -1.71 -6.95 37.90
CA ALA A 70 -0.59 -6.97 36.94
C ALA A 70 -1.05 -7.25 35.49
N GLU A 71 -2.14 -8.01 35.31
CA GLU A 71 -2.75 -8.33 34.03
C GLU A 71 -3.33 -7.08 33.32
N VAL A 72 -4.00 -6.20 34.07
CA VAL A 72 -4.57 -4.94 33.52
C VAL A 72 -3.46 -3.98 33.10
N LYS A 73 -2.36 -3.90 33.87
CA LYS A 73 -1.17 -3.13 33.49
C LYS A 73 -0.57 -3.63 32.18
N CYS A 74 -0.43 -4.95 32.03
CA CYS A 74 0.08 -5.57 30.81
C CYS A 74 -0.82 -5.27 29.60
N LYS A 75 -2.15 -5.34 29.79
CA LYS A 75 -3.09 -5.02 28.71
C LYS A 75 -3.02 -3.55 28.29
N ILE A 76 -2.96 -2.61 29.24
CA ILE A 76 -2.77 -1.17 28.94
C ILE A 76 -1.47 -0.93 28.16
N HIS A 77 -0.37 -1.52 28.61
CA HIS A 77 0.93 -1.43 27.92
C HIS A 77 0.84 -1.95 26.47
N ASN A 78 0.19 -3.11 26.27
CA ASN A 78 -0.01 -3.69 24.95
C ASN A 78 -0.91 -2.83 24.05
N THR A 79 -1.93 -2.18 24.61
CA THR A 79 -2.82 -1.26 23.86
C THR A 79 -2.05 -0.05 23.34
N TYR A 80 -1.25 0.62 24.19
CA TYR A 80 -0.39 1.74 23.76
C TYR A 80 0.65 1.28 22.73
N LYS A 81 1.31 0.14 22.96
CA LYS A 81 2.28 -0.45 22.02
C LYS A 81 1.64 -0.74 20.65
N THR A 82 0.42 -1.29 20.63
CA THR A 82 -0.31 -1.60 19.38
C THR A 82 -0.67 -0.34 18.61
N ALA A 83 -1.09 0.73 19.30
CA ALA A 83 -1.40 1.99 18.64
C ALA A 83 -0.16 2.69 18.07
N LEU A 84 0.95 2.69 18.81
CA LEU A 84 2.18 3.40 18.42
C LEU A 84 3.00 2.63 17.39
N THR A 85 2.92 1.30 17.37
CA THR A 85 3.45 0.50 16.24
C THR A 85 2.71 0.79 14.94
N ARG A 86 1.43 1.15 15.02
CA ARG A 86 0.59 1.56 13.88
C ARG A 86 0.82 3.02 13.47
N PHE A 87 0.94 3.92 14.45
CA PHE A 87 1.07 5.37 14.24
C PHE A 87 2.27 5.93 15.03
N PRO A 88 3.50 5.78 14.52
CA PRO A 88 4.71 6.14 15.26
C PRO A 88 4.87 7.65 15.50
N TYR A 89 4.33 8.50 14.62
CA TYR A 89 4.48 9.96 14.66
C TYR A 89 3.49 10.68 15.59
N LEU A 90 2.72 9.94 16.41
CA LEU A 90 1.81 10.53 17.40
C LEU A 90 2.57 10.87 18.69
N GLU A 91 3.21 12.04 18.70
CA GLU A 91 4.00 12.53 19.85
C GLU A 91 3.18 12.59 21.14
N ASP A 92 1.94 13.08 21.08
CA ASP A 92 1.06 13.22 22.24
C ASP A 92 0.78 11.88 22.93
N ILE A 93 0.65 10.81 22.14
CA ILE A 93 0.36 9.48 22.70
C ILE A 93 1.61 8.91 23.37
N TRP A 94 2.81 9.14 22.81
CA TRP A 94 4.07 8.78 23.46
C TRP A 94 4.23 9.48 24.82
N LYS A 95 3.95 10.78 24.88
CA LYS A 95 3.99 11.56 26.13
C LYS A 95 2.97 11.05 27.15
N LYS A 96 1.74 10.78 26.72
CA LYS A 96 0.70 10.17 27.57
C LYS A 96 1.13 8.81 28.10
N TRP A 97 1.69 7.96 27.25
CA TRP A 97 2.15 6.62 27.66
C TRP A 97 3.28 6.70 28.70
N SER A 98 4.25 7.59 28.51
CA SER A 98 5.31 7.84 29.49
C SER A 98 4.75 8.27 30.86
N VAL A 99 3.77 9.19 30.88
CA VAL A 99 3.12 9.62 32.13
C VAL A 99 2.33 8.49 32.80
N VAL A 100 1.65 7.65 32.01
CA VAL A 100 0.93 6.48 32.51
C VAL A 100 1.90 5.47 33.12
N GLU A 101 3.01 5.15 32.45
CA GLU A 101 4.01 4.21 32.97
C GLU A 101 4.73 4.74 34.20
N TYR A 102 4.99 6.05 34.25
CA TYR A 102 5.49 6.70 35.45
C TYR A 102 4.57 6.46 36.66
N LYS A 103 3.26 6.61 36.46
CA LYS A 103 2.25 6.36 37.51
C LYS A 103 2.11 4.88 37.89
N LEU A 104 2.33 3.96 36.95
CA LEU A 104 2.10 2.52 37.18
C LEU A 104 3.31 1.78 37.72
N ASN A 105 4.49 2.08 37.18
CA ASN A 105 5.73 1.30 37.34
C ASN A 105 6.93 2.15 37.78
N GLY A 106 6.78 3.48 37.84
CA GLY A 106 7.80 4.41 38.31
C GLY A 106 8.71 4.99 37.23
N LEU A 107 9.78 5.64 37.67
CA LEU A 107 10.64 6.47 36.82
C LEU A 107 11.41 5.67 35.75
N ASP A 108 11.96 4.50 36.10
CA ASP A 108 12.79 3.71 35.17
C ASP A 108 11.98 3.21 33.97
N ALA A 109 10.75 2.73 34.20
CA ALA A 109 9.84 2.31 33.13
C ALA A 109 9.45 3.48 32.20
N SER A 110 9.23 4.67 32.76
CA SER A 110 8.96 5.88 31.97
C SER A 110 10.15 6.26 31.08
N ILE A 111 11.38 6.14 31.58
CA ILE A 111 12.59 6.41 30.79
C ILE A 111 12.74 5.40 29.65
N ASP A 112 12.42 4.14 29.91
CA ASP A 112 12.43 3.10 28.87
C ASP A 112 11.43 3.40 27.75
N ILE A 113 10.22 3.88 28.07
CA ILE A 113 9.25 4.33 27.06
C ILE A 113 9.76 5.54 26.29
N LEU A 114 10.35 6.53 26.97
CA LEU A 114 10.91 7.70 26.30
C LEU A 114 12.06 7.31 25.36
N ARG A 115 12.92 6.37 25.76
CA ARG A 115 13.94 5.78 24.88
C ARG A 115 13.30 5.15 23.64
N MET A 116 12.28 4.30 23.83
CA MET A 116 11.56 3.67 22.71
C MET A 116 10.91 4.70 21.79
N SER A 117 10.37 5.78 22.35
CA SER A 117 9.71 6.86 21.57
C SER A 117 10.71 7.50 20.60
N VAL A 118 11.90 7.80 21.10
CA VAL A 118 12.98 8.44 20.36
C VAL A 118 13.59 7.52 19.30
N GLU A 119 13.74 6.23 19.59
CA GLU A 119 14.19 5.23 18.61
C GLU A 119 13.15 5.05 17.48
N SER A 120 11.86 5.15 17.81
CA SER A 120 10.77 5.00 16.85
C SER A 120 10.53 6.25 16.00
N PHE A 121 10.75 7.44 16.58
CA PHE A 121 10.58 8.74 15.95
C PHE A 121 11.75 9.69 16.28
N PRO A 122 12.92 9.50 15.62
CA PRO A 122 14.12 10.26 15.93
C PRO A 122 14.05 11.75 15.59
N HIS A 123 13.14 12.16 14.70
CA HIS A 123 13.03 13.55 14.22
C HIS A 123 12.15 14.46 15.09
N SER A 124 11.64 13.95 16.23
CA SER A 124 10.82 14.75 17.15
C SER A 124 11.66 15.54 18.15
N VAL A 125 11.67 16.86 18.04
CA VAL A 125 12.37 17.72 19.01
C VAL A 125 11.77 17.61 20.42
N SER A 126 10.45 17.50 20.52
CA SER A 126 9.77 17.46 21.82
C SER A 126 10.06 16.18 22.60
N LEU A 127 10.02 15.01 21.94
CA LEU A 127 10.29 13.74 22.61
C LEU A 127 11.74 13.64 23.10
N TRP A 128 12.69 14.17 22.32
CA TRP A 128 14.08 14.26 22.76
C TRP A 128 14.25 15.18 23.97
N ASN A 129 13.54 16.30 24.03
CA ASN A 129 13.57 17.19 25.20
C ASN A 129 13.04 16.48 26.46
N ASP A 130 11.92 15.78 26.34
CA ASP A 130 11.32 15.00 27.44
C ASP A 130 12.25 13.86 27.90
N TYR A 131 12.92 13.18 26.96
CA TYR A 131 13.90 12.14 27.28
C TYR A 131 15.15 12.69 27.97
N LEU A 132 15.74 13.77 27.45
CA LEU A 132 16.94 14.37 28.04
C LEU A 132 16.66 14.97 29.43
N THR A 133 15.49 15.56 29.63
CA THR A 133 15.08 16.06 30.96
C THR A 133 14.88 14.91 31.96
N ALA A 134 14.22 13.82 31.56
CA ALA A 134 14.06 12.63 32.38
C ALA A 134 15.43 12.00 32.73
N LEU A 135 16.34 11.87 31.76
CA LEU A 135 17.70 11.37 32.00
C LEU A 135 18.48 12.24 32.97
N LYS A 136 18.39 13.57 32.86
CA LYS A 136 19.08 14.50 33.77
C LYS A 136 18.55 14.41 35.21
N SER A 137 17.26 14.12 35.39
CA SER A 137 16.66 13.94 36.72
C SER A 137 17.17 12.67 37.44
N THR A 138 17.69 11.70 36.68
CA THR A 138 18.15 10.41 37.18
C THR A 138 19.60 10.47 37.62
N LYS A 139 19.84 10.44 38.95
CA LYS A 139 21.17 10.53 39.56
C LYS A 139 22.15 9.38 39.20
N SER A 140 21.70 8.32 38.54
CA SER A 140 22.51 7.14 38.19
C SER A 140 23.09 7.15 36.78
N VAL A 141 22.79 8.17 35.96
CA VAL A 141 23.27 8.24 34.57
C VAL A 141 24.71 8.77 34.53
N SER A 142 25.62 8.02 33.90
CA SER A 142 26.99 8.48 33.67
C SER A 142 27.03 9.66 32.70
N ALA A 143 27.95 10.60 32.92
CA ALA A 143 28.15 11.76 32.06
C ALA A 143 28.33 11.35 30.58
N ASP A 144 29.01 10.24 30.32
CA ASP A 144 29.22 9.71 28.97
C ASP A 144 27.93 9.24 28.29
N ARG A 145 26.99 8.65 29.04
CA ARG A 145 25.70 8.20 28.50
C ARG A 145 24.82 9.39 28.12
N PHE A 146 24.82 10.45 28.92
CA PHE A 146 24.13 11.69 28.57
C PHE A 146 24.75 12.34 27.31
N ARG A 147 26.09 12.34 27.21
CA ARG A 147 26.82 12.81 26.01
C ARG A 147 26.45 12.07 24.74
N LEU A 148 26.39 10.75 24.80
CA LEU A 148 25.96 9.95 23.65
C LEU A 148 24.51 10.27 23.25
N SER A 149 23.63 10.40 24.23
CA SER A 149 22.20 10.66 24.00
C SER A 149 21.94 12.02 23.34
N TYR A 150 22.55 13.12 23.82
CA TYR A 150 22.35 14.42 23.17
C TYR A 150 23.04 14.49 21.80
N LYS A 151 24.19 13.83 21.60
CA LYS A 151 24.86 13.77 20.29
C LYS A 151 24.00 13.04 19.26
N GLU A 152 23.32 11.98 19.68
CA GLU A 152 22.36 11.27 18.85
C GLU A 152 21.15 12.16 18.51
N ALA A 153 20.61 12.89 19.50
CA ALA A 153 19.53 13.86 19.26
C ALA A 153 19.93 14.92 18.22
N LEU A 154 21.15 15.45 18.33
CA LEU A 154 21.69 16.43 17.39
C LEU A 154 21.93 15.85 16.01
N LYS A 155 22.27 14.56 15.87
CA LYS A 155 22.45 13.92 14.55
C LYS A 155 21.19 14.05 13.68
N TYR A 156 20.01 13.89 14.27
CA TYR A 156 18.73 13.93 13.54
C TYR A 156 18.07 15.32 13.53
N ASN A 157 18.25 16.10 14.61
CA ASN A 157 17.48 17.33 14.84
C ASN A 157 18.28 18.62 14.88
N ALA A 158 19.60 18.59 14.67
CA ALA A 158 20.45 19.79 14.74
C ALA A 158 19.94 20.92 13.83
N TYR A 159 19.45 20.58 12.64
CA TYR A 159 19.02 21.53 11.61
C TYR A 159 17.54 21.93 11.72
N HIS A 160 16.81 21.42 12.71
CA HIS A 160 15.39 21.76 12.89
C HIS A 160 15.25 23.21 13.36
N PHE A 161 14.34 23.98 12.75
CA PHE A 161 14.16 25.42 13.00
C PHE A 161 13.92 25.75 14.48
N THR A 162 13.17 24.89 15.17
CA THR A 162 12.85 24.99 16.60
C THR A 162 13.68 24.07 17.52
N SER A 163 14.85 23.57 17.10
CA SER A 163 15.70 22.66 17.91
C SER A 163 16.36 23.28 19.16
N HIS A 164 16.09 24.55 19.46
CA HIS A 164 16.64 25.28 20.61
C HIS A 164 16.63 24.50 21.95
N PRO A 165 15.58 23.72 22.34
CA PRO A 165 15.58 23.05 23.63
C PRO A 165 16.67 21.96 23.75
N ILE A 166 17.00 21.29 22.64
CA ILE A 166 18.04 20.25 22.62
C ILE A 166 19.42 20.89 22.79
N TRP A 167 19.65 22.00 22.09
CA TRP A 167 20.90 22.77 22.20
C TRP A 167 21.08 23.33 23.60
N ASP A 168 20.03 23.92 24.18
CA ASP A 168 20.07 24.44 25.55
C ASP A 168 20.42 23.36 26.56
N LYS A 169 19.84 22.16 26.44
CA LYS A 169 20.14 21.02 27.33
C LYS A 169 21.57 20.52 27.19
N ALA A 170 22.10 20.48 25.97
CA ALA A 170 23.48 20.09 25.73
C ALA A 170 24.46 21.13 26.31
N ILE A 171 24.18 22.42 26.13
CA ILE A 171 25.00 23.52 26.66
C ILE A 171 24.93 23.54 28.19
N GLU A 172 23.75 23.43 28.78
CA GLU A 172 23.54 23.39 30.23
C GLU A 172 24.36 22.26 30.88
N PHE A 173 24.34 21.07 30.27
CA PHE A 173 25.10 19.92 30.74
C PHE A 173 26.62 20.12 30.63
N GLU A 174 27.14 20.53 29.47
CA GLU A 174 28.59 20.70 29.34
C GLU A 174 29.10 21.86 30.20
N THR A 175 28.29 22.90 30.44
CA THR A 175 28.62 24.00 31.37
C THR A 175 28.69 23.53 32.82
N GLU A 176 27.81 22.61 33.23
CA GLU A 176 27.85 21.98 34.56
C GLU A 176 29.09 21.09 34.75
N VAL A 177 29.55 20.44 33.69
CA VAL A 177 30.75 19.59 33.74
C VAL A 177 32.02 20.44 33.79
N GLU A 178 32.20 21.34 32.82
CA GLU A 178 33.35 22.23 32.75
C GLU A 178 33.01 23.52 31.98
N PRO A 179 32.95 24.70 32.65
CA PRO A 179 32.45 25.94 32.07
C PRO A 179 33.21 26.48 30.85
N ASN A 180 34.47 26.07 30.63
CA ASN A 180 35.33 26.56 29.54
C ASN A 180 35.96 25.40 28.73
N SER A 181 35.18 24.33 28.52
CA SER A 181 35.66 23.16 27.77
C SER A 181 35.73 23.42 26.25
N LYS A 182 36.61 22.69 25.56
CA LYS A 182 36.68 22.71 24.10
C LYS A 182 35.42 22.14 23.45
N GLU A 183 34.71 21.26 24.17
CA GLU A 183 33.43 20.71 23.75
C GLU A 183 32.36 21.80 23.61
N ILE A 184 32.21 22.69 24.61
CA ILE A 184 31.26 23.81 24.54
C ILE A 184 31.58 24.72 23.34
N LEU A 185 32.86 25.03 23.14
CA LEU A 185 33.28 25.83 21.99
C LEU A 185 32.88 25.17 20.67
N SER A 186 33.13 23.86 20.55
CA SER A 186 32.76 23.09 19.35
C SER A 186 31.24 23.06 19.09
N LEU A 187 30.42 23.09 20.15
CA LEU A 187 28.97 23.16 20.04
C LEU A 187 28.54 24.54 19.53
N TYR A 188 29.04 25.62 20.12
CA TYR A 188 28.71 26.98 19.66
C TYR A 188 29.20 27.23 18.23
N LEU A 189 30.41 26.80 17.86
CA LEU A 189 30.92 26.93 16.48
C LEU A 189 30.05 26.23 15.43
N LYS A 190 29.37 25.14 15.81
CA LYS A 190 28.36 24.49 14.96
C LYS A 190 27.05 25.27 14.95
N LEU A 191 26.58 25.66 16.14
CA LEU A 191 25.28 26.30 16.33
C LEU A 191 25.19 27.65 15.60
N ILE A 192 26.25 28.47 15.67
CA ILE A 192 26.35 29.74 14.94
C ILE A 192 26.39 29.59 13.42
N ARG A 193 26.33 28.37 12.86
CA ARG A 193 26.24 28.13 11.40
C ARG A 193 24.85 27.63 10.99
N ILE A 194 23.95 27.40 11.95
CA ILE A 194 22.62 26.81 11.73
C ILE A 194 21.55 27.91 11.81
N PRO A 195 20.62 27.99 10.83
CA PRO A 195 19.53 28.97 10.85
C PRO A 195 18.41 28.54 11.82
N LEU A 196 18.58 28.83 13.11
CA LEU A 196 17.58 28.59 14.16
C LEU A 196 16.71 29.83 14.42
N TYR A 197 15.53 29.62 15.01
CA TYR A 197 14.66 30.72 15.43
C TYR A 197 15.36 31.68 16.43
N GLN A 198 16.10 31.13 17.41
CA GLN A 198 16.78 31.92 18.46
C GLN A 198 18.27 32.19 18.16
N TYR A 199 18.68 32.22 16.88
CA TYR A 199 20.08 32.38 16.48
C TYR A 199 20.80 33.57 17.14
N ALA A 200 20.10 34.70 17.36
CA ALA A 200 20.67 35.90 17.96
C ALA A 200 21.10 35.71 19.42
N GLN A 201 20.34 34.93 20.20
CA GLN A 201 20.69 34.64 21.59
C GLN A 201 21.98 33.81 21.66
N TYR A 202 22.09 32.76 20.84
CA TYR A 202 23.28 31.93 20.80
C TYR A 202 24.52 32.67 20.31
N TYR A 203 24.35 33.60 19.37
CA TYR A 203 25.45 34.46 18.93
C TYR A 203 25.95 35.38 20.06
N SER A 204 25.04 35.92 20.88
CA SER A 204 25.42 36.74 22.04
C SER A 204 26.18 35.93 23.09
N GLN A 205 25.72 34.72 23.40
CA GLN A 205 26.39 33.79 24.32
C GLN A 205 27.77 33.37 23.78
N PHE A 206 27.86 33.07 22.49
CA PHE A 206 29.14 32.78 21.83
C PHE A 206 30.11 33.97 21.90
N SER A 207 29.61 35.21 21.75
CA SER A 207 30.42 36.45 21.84
C SER A 207 30.93 36.75 23.25
N GLU A 208 30.35 36.12 24.27
CA GLU A 208 30.87 36.17 25.65
C GLU A 208 31.93 35.10 25.87
N ILE A 209 31.69 33.89 25.36
CA ILE A 209 32.56 32.73 25.53
C ILE A 209 33.83 32.82 24.67
N ASN A 210 33.75 33.37 23.45
CA ASN A 210 34.87 33.45 22.51
C ASN A 210 36.07 34.23 23.07
N LYS A 211 35.86 35.17 24.01
CA LYS A 211 36.91 35.96 24.67
C LYS A 211 37.82 35.12 25.56
N ASN A 212 37.36 33.94 25.98
CA ASN A 212 38.12 33.04 26.83
C ASN A 212 39.03 32.08 26.03
N PHE A 213 38.94 32.08 24.69
CA PHE A 213 39.66 31.14 23.82
C PHE A 213 40.64 31.85 22.87
N ASP A 214 41.71 31.15 22.49
CA ASP A 214 42.64 31.63 21.48
C ASP A 214 42.04 31.55 20.07
N ILE A 215 42.41 32.48 19.19
CA ILE A 215 41.90 32.52 17.80
C ILE A 215 42.15 31.21 17.04
N GLN A 216 43.26 30.52 17.33
CA GLN A 216 43.63 29.29 16.64
C GLN A 216 42.62 28.16 16.89
N ASP A 217 41.87 28.21 18.00
CA ASP A 217 40.81 27.25 18.32
C ASP A 217 39.44 27.70 17.74
N LEU A 218 39.31 28.95 17.29
CA LEU A 218 38.06 29.56 16.80
C LEU A 218 37.95 29.57 15.26
N ILE A 219 39.05 29.84 14.57
CA ILE A 219 39.08 30.05 13.12
C ILE A 219 40.06 29.06 12.48
N GLU A 220 39.63 28.43 11.38
CA GLU A 220 40.47 27.54 10.57
C GLU A 220 41.71 28.27 10.03
N LYS A 221 42.85 27.58 10.00
CA LYS A 221 44.16 28.17 9.66
C LYS A 221 44.20 28.85 8.28
N ASP A 222 43.45 28.31 7.32
CA ASP A 222 43.41 28.83 5.94
C ASP A 222 42.72 30.19 5.88
N LYS A 223 41.54 30.33 6.50
CA LYS A 223 40.82 31.60 6.55
C LYS A 223 41.56 32.63 7.40
N LEU A 224 42.24 32.17 8.44
CA LEU A 224 43.06 33.01 9.31
C LEU A 224 44.26 33.62 8.53
N ALA A 225 44.82 32.89 7.57
CA ALA A 225 45.88 33.40 6.69
C ALA A 225 45.41 34.59 5.83
N ASP A 226 44.19 34.53 5.29
CA ASP A 226 43.60 35.65 4.51
C ASP A 226 43.45 36.91 5.36
N TYR A 227 43.04 36.77 6.62
CA TYR A 227 42.97 37.90 7.54
C TYR A 227 44.35 38.41 7.92
N VAL A 228 45.32 37.53 8.18
CA VAL A 228 46.72 37.91 8.48
C VAL A 228 47.36 38.71 7.33
N GLU A 229 47.08 38.33 6.09
CA GLU A 229 47.52 39.06 4.90
C GLU A 229 46.83 40.44 4.78
N LYS A 230 45.51 40.53 5.06
CA LYS A 230 44.77 41.81 5.09
C LYS A 230 45.32 42.80 6.12
N PHE A 231 45.88 42.33 7.22
CA PHE A 231 46.55 43.15 8.24
C PHE A 231 48.06 43.40 7.94
N GLY A 232 48.59 42.86 6.84
CA GLY A 232 49.97 43.08 6.39
C GLY A 232 51.04 42.41 7.26
N LYS A 233 50.70 41.30 7.95
CA LYS A 233 51.61 40.58 8.86
C LYS A 233 51.96 39.20 8.33
N SER A 234 53.11 38.66 8.73
CA SER A 234 53.64 37.38 8.21
C SER A 234 53.38 36.18 9.12
N ARG A 235 53.06 36.41 10.42
CA ARG A 235 52.79 35.35 11.40
C ARG A 235 51.60 35.71 12.30
N VAL A 236 50.84 34.69 12.69
CA VAL A 236 49.70 34.79 13.62
C VAL A 236 50.10 35.30 15.01
N GLU A 237 51.37 35.09 15.38
CA GLU A 237 51.97 35.52 16.64
C GLU A 237 52.23 37.04 16.69
N ASP A 238 52.35 37.70 15.54
CA ASP A 238 52.61 39.15 15.43
C ASP A 238 51.32 39.99 15.59
N LEU A 239 50.16 39.36 15.74
CA LEU A 239 48.87 40.01 15.96
C LEU A 239 48.73 40.46 17.43
N SER A 240 48.39 41.74 17.63
CA SER A 240 48.04 42.30 18.93
C SER A 240 46.74 41.70 19.45
N LEU A 241 46.57 41.57 20.76
CA LEU A 241 45.31 41.14 21.40
C LEU A 241 44.07 41.88 20.85
N ILE A 242 44.19 43.16 20.48
CA ILE A 242 43.09 43.95 19.94
C ILE A 242 42.75 43.53 18.50
N GLU A 243 43.76 43.39 17.64
CA GLU A 243 43.60 42.95 16.25
C GLU A 243 43.04 41.52 16.20
N LYS A 244 43.47 40.69 17.15
CA LYS A 244 43.01 39.32 17.33
C LYS A 244 41.48 39.26 17.58
N HIS A 245 40.98 40.10 18.47
CA HIS A 245 39.54 40.20 18.74
C HIS A 245 38.78 40.83 17.57
N GLN A 246 39.35 41.83 16.88
CA GLN A 246 38.73 42.41 15.69
C GLN A 246 38.54 41.39 14.56
N ILE A 247 39.53 40.53 14.31
CA ILE A 247 39.42 39.45 13.30
C ILE A 247 38.29 38.47 13.67
N ILE A 248 38.21 38.09 14.96
CA ILE A 248 37.13 37.22 15.47
C ILE A 248 35.77 37.89 15.24
N ASP A 249 35.61 39.14 15.68
CA ASP A 249 34.35 39.88 15.60
C ASP A 249 33.92 40.07 14.15
N ASP A 250 34.81 40.48 13.26
CA ASP A 250 34.52 40.66 11.83
C ASP A 250 34.14 39.33 11.17
N TYR A 251 34.89 38.26 11.41
CA TYR A 251 34.62 36.95 10.83
C TYR A 251 33.24 36.43 11.26
N PHE A 252 32.96 36.43 12.57
CA PHE A 252 31.70 35.91 13.08
C PHE A 252 30.52 36.85 12.79
N ALA A 253 30.73 38.16 12.65
CA ALA A 253 29.70 39.09 12.20
C ALA A 253 29.25 38.82 10.75
N THR A 254 30.17 38.42 9.86
CA THR A 254 29.79 38.02 8.49
C THR A 254 28.94 36.75 8.47
N ILE A 255 29.28 35.77 9.32
CA ILE A 255 28.50 34.54 9.49
C ILE A 255 27.12 34.87 10.05
N PHE A 256 27.05 35.71 11.07
CA PHE A 256 25.80 36.17 11.68
C PHE A 256 24.89 36.86 10.66
N ALA A 257 25.42 37.79 9.87
CA ALA A 257 24.66 38.49 8.83
C ALA A 257 24.12 37.53 7.75
N SER A 258 24.93 36.56 7.33
CA SER A 258 24.51 35.50 6.39
C SER A 258 23.35 34.66 6.96
N ILE A 259 23.44 34.27 8.22
CA ILE A 259 22.40 33.46 8.88
C ILE A 259 21.15 34.26 9.15
N GLN A 260 21.28 35.52 9.54
CA GLN A 260 20.14 36.42 9.70
C GLN A 260 19.35 36.54 8.40
N ALA A 261 20.03 36.65 7.26
CA ALA A 261 19.38 36.65 5.95
C ALA A 261 18.66 35.33 5.66
N LYS A 262 19.31 34.17 5.92
CA LYS A 262 18.71 32.84 5.76
C LYS A 262 17.48 32.65 6.66
N VAL A 263 17.57 32.99 7.94
CA VAL A 263 16.46 32.89 8.90
C VAL A 263 15.29 33.78 8.48
N SER A 264 15.57 35.00 8.00
CA SER A 264 14.52 35.92 7.54
C SER A 264 13.77 35.37 6.33
N SER A 265 14.50 34.80 5.34
CA SER A 265 13.88 34.14 4.19
C SER A 265 13.10 32.88 4.58
N ASN A 266 13.64 32.05 5.48
CA ASN A 266 12.97 30.84 5.94
C ASN A 266 11.71 31.16 6.74
N TRP A 267 11.72 32.25 7.53
CA TRP A 267 10.56 32.70 8.31
C TRP A 267 9.34 33.02 7.43
N GLU A 268 9.56 33.49 6.19
CA GLU A 268 8.46 33.76 5.25
C GLU A 268 7.61 32.51 4.98
N TYR A 269 8.26 31.34 4.94
CA TYR A 269 7.61 30.03 4.80
C TYR A 269 7.16 29.47 6.15
N GLU A 270 8.00 29.52 7.19
CA GLU A 270 7.70 28.93 8.51
C GLU A 270 6.43 29.52 9.15
N GLN A 271 6.13 30.80 8.93
CA GLN A 271 4.90 31.43 9.45
C GLN A 271 3.60 30.88 8.81
N LEU A 272 3.69 30.27 7.62
CA LEU A 272 2.55 29.69 6.92
C LEU A 272 2.25 28.26 7.38
N LEU A 273 3.19 27.62 8.09
CA LEU A 273 3.15 26.22 8.47
C LEU A 273 2.53 26.07 9.87
N LEU A 274 1.22 25.84 9.94
CA LEU A 274 0.49 25.69 11.20
C LEU A 274 0.53 24.25 11.72
N HIS A 275 0.63 23.24 10.83
CA HIS A 275 0.60 21.83 11.19
C HIS A 275 1.97 21.16 11.03
N GLN A 276 2.87 21.37 11.98
CA GLN A 276 4.19 20.73 12.01
C GLN A 276 4.16 19.31 12.62
N GLU A 277 3.15 19.03 13.45
CA GLU A 277 2.93 17.73 14.07
C GLU A 277 1.93 16.88 13.25
N PHE A 278 1.96 15.56 13.45
CA PHE A 278 0.99 14.68 12.82
C PHE A 278 -0.41 14.94 13.37
N SER A 279 -1.29 15.49 12.53
CA SER A 279 -2.68 15.80 12.88
C SER A 279 -3.69 14.96 12.11
N SER A 280 -4.88 14.81 12.68
CA SER A 280 -6.06 14.25 12.02
C SER A 280 -6.69 15.19 11.00
N ASP A 281 -6.37 16.50 11.04
CA ASP A 281 -6.89 17.49 10.09
C ASP A 281 -6.22 17.39 8.71
N ARG A 282 -6.77 16.52 7.88
CA ARG A 282 -6.28 16.29 6.51
C ARG A 282 -6.60 17.40 5.52
N LYS A 283 -7.47 18.36 5.87
CA LYS A 283 -7.81 19.46 4.96
C LYS A 283 -6.77 20.57 5.05
N GLY A 284 -6.47 21.04 6.26
CA GLY A 284 -5.40 22.03 6.47
C GLY A 284 -4.04 21.56 5.94
N ILE A 285 -3.67 20.31 6.21
CA ILE A 285 -2.42 19.71 5.73
C ILE A 285 -2.30 19.73 4.19
N LYS A 286 -3.41 19.54 3.46
CA LYS A 286 -3.40 19.56 1.99
C LYS A 286 -3.21 20.96 1.42
N GLU A 287 -3.67 21.99 2.11
CA GLU A 287 -3.48 23.38 1.70
C GLU A 287 -2.03 23.83 1.96
N GLU A 288 -1.46 23.44 3.11
CA GLU A 288 -0.06 23.70 3.47
C GLU A 288 0.95 22.92 2.62
N ARG A 289 0.54 21.83 1.98
CA ARG A 289 1.39 21.02 1.11
C ARG A 289 2.13 21.85 0.06
N ASN A 290 1.44 22.80 -0.57
CA ASN A 290 2.05 23.61 -1.62
C ASN A 290 3.13 24.54 -1.03
N ALA A 291 2.89 25.10 0.16
CA ALA A 291 3.88 25.90 0.87
C ALA A 291 5.12 25.07 1.26
N TRP A 292 4.93 23.83 1.73
CA TRP A 292 6.04 22.90 1.97
C TRP A 292 6.86 22.61 0.70
N ILE A 293 6.18 22.38 -0.43
CA ILE A 293 6.84 22.09 -1.70
C ILE A 293 7.65 23.29 -2.20
N GLU A 294 7.09 24.50 -2.15
CA GLU A 294 7.78 25.73 -2.52
C GLU A 294 8.99 26.00 -1.62
N TYR A 295 8.85 25.78 -0.31
CA TYR A 295 9.95 25.90 0.64
C TYR A 295 11.08 24.91 0.33
N ILE A 296 10.74 23.64 0.06
CA ILE A 296 11.70 22.61 -0.32
C ILE A 296 12.39 22.96 -1.65
N ASP A 297 11.64 23.38 -2.67
CA ASP A 297 12.22 23.75 -3.97
C ASP A 297 13.19 24.93 -3.86
N GLY A 298 12.86 25.92 -3.02
CA GLY A 298 13.76 27.00 -2.68
C GLY A 298 15.08 26.48 -2.09
N GLN A 299 15.01 25.58 -1.11
CA GLN A 299 16.23 25.02 -0.48
C GLN A 299 17.02 24.10 -1.42
N ILE A 300 16.36 23.31 -2.28
CA ILE A 300 17.03 22.50 -3.31
C ILE A 300 17.85 23.41 -4.22
N SER A 301 17.26 24.52 -4.71
CA SER A 301 17.98 25.45 -5.59
C SER A 301 19.21 26.09 -4.92
N VAL A 302 19.14 26.34 -3.62
CA VAL A 302 20.28 26.84 -2.83
C VAL A 302 21.35 25.75 -2.65
N CYS A 303 20.94 24.50 -2.41
CA CYS A 303 21.84 23.36 -2.27
C CYS A 303 22.55 22.99 -3.58
N GLU A 304 21.91 23.20 -4.73
CA GLU A 304 22.53 23.02 -6.05
C GLU A 304 23.58 24.09 -6.36
N ALA A 305 23.35 25.32 -5.89
CA ALA A 305 24.27 26.44 -6.09
C ALA A 305 25.53 26.34 -5.20
N ASP A 306 25.37 25.94 -3.94
CA ASP A 306 26.44 25.77 -2.96
C ASP A 306 26.43 24.33 -2.42
N SER A 307 27.40 23.51 -2.84
CA SER A 307 27.57 22.11 -2.39
C SER A 307 28.15 22.00 -0.97
N ASP A 308 27.53 22.68 0.00
CA ASP A 308 27.89 22.64 1.42
C ASP A 308 27.16 21.47 2.12
N GLU A 309 27.91 20.64 2.85
CA GLU A 309 27.38 19.49 3.60
C GLU A 309 26.33 19.94 4.63
N HIS A 310 26.45 21.16 5.17
CA HIS A 310 25.47 21.74 6.08
C HIS A 310 24.14 22.06 5.38
N GLN A 311 24.17 22.52 4.13
CA GLN A 311 22.94 22.81 3.35
C GLN A 311 22.23 21.51 2.93
N PHE A 312 23.00 20.48 2.58
CA PHE A 312 22.43 19.15 2.33
C PHE A 312 21.73 18.60 3.58
N GLY A 313 22.41 18.61 4.74
CA GLY A 313 21.83 18.17 6.01
C GLY A 313 20.58 18.96 6.42
N TYR A 314 20.58 20.27 6.17
CA TYR A 314 19.43 21.13 6.39
C TYR A 314 18.24 20.75 5.49
N THR A 315 18.48 20.54 4.20
CA THR A 315 17.44 20.17 3.24
C THR A 315 16.85 18.79 3.55
N CYS A 316 17.70 17.81 3.94
CA CYS A 316 17.22 16.52 4.43
C CYS A 316 16.32 16.67 5.66
N ASN A 317 16.73 17.47 6.65
CA ASN A 317 15.89 17.74 7.83
C ASN A 317 14.56 18.40 7.43
N LEU A 318 14.56 19.29 6.44
CA LEU A 318 13.34 19.92 5.94
C LEU A 318 12.39 18.90 5.29
N PHE A 319 12.91 17.96 4.49
CA PHE A 319 12.12 16.85 3.97
C PHE A 319 11.52 16.00 5.09
N GLU A 320 12.33 15.63 6.10
CA GLU A 320 11.86 14.87 7.26
C GLU A 320 10.73 15.58 8.00
N ARG A 321 10.84 16.90 8.17
CA ARG A 321 9.78 17.74 8.77
C ARG A 321 8.52 17.74 7.93
N ALA A 322 8.64 17.94 6.62
CA ALA A 322 7.50 17.98 5.71
C ALA A 322 6.77 16.62 5.62
N LEU A 323 7.50 15.51 5.81
CA LEU A 323 6.98 14.15 5.78
C LEU A 323 6.20 13.77 7.05
N ILE A 324 6.40 14.43 8.20
CA ILE A 324 5.64 14.15 9.43
C ILE A 324 4.13 14.35 9.20
N PRO A 325 3.63 15.54 8.80
CA PRO A 325 2.20 15.74 8.54
C PRO A 325 1.74 15.07 7.24
N ASN A 326 2.61 15.02 6.22
CA ASN A 326 2.32 14.48 4.88
C ASN A 326 2.78 13.03 4.68
N CYS A 327 2.85 12.21 5.74
CA CYS A 327 3.47 10.88 5.66
C CYS A 327 2.79 9.93 4.65
N PHE A 328 1.53 10.16 4.30
CA PHE A 328 0.78 9.38 3.31
C PHE A 328 0.98 9.85 1.85
N ASP A 329 1.66 10.97 1.63
CA ASP A 329 1.87 11.53 0.29
C ASP A 329 3.05 10.86 -0.43
N GLU A 330 2.73 9.93 -1.32
CA GLU A 330 3.69 9.21 -2.15
C GLU A 330 4.58 10.14 -2.99
N GLU A 331 4.07 11.30 -3.43
CA GLU A 331 4.85 12.21 -4.30
C GLU A 331 5.97 12.92 -3.54
N LEU A 332 5.74 13.28 -2.27
CA LEU A 332 6.72 13.95 -1.44
C LEU A 332 7.89 13.02 -1.10
N TRP A 333 7.60 11.74 -0.78
CA TRP A 333 8.62 10.72 -0.60
C TRP A 333 9.49 10.54 -1.86
N LEU A 334 8.86 10.51 -3.04
CA LEU A 334 9.57 10.40 -4.31
C LEU A 334 10.44 11.61 -4.62
N LYS A 335 9.98 12.81 -4.25
CA LYS A 335 10.77 14.03 -4.39
C LYS A 335 12.02 13.99 -3.50
N TYR A 336 11.88 13.49 -2.28
CA TYR A 336 13.02 13.32 -1.37
C TYR A 336 14.07 12.35 -1.94
N ILE A 337 13.63 11.21 -2.48
CA ILE A 337 14.55 10.24 -3.11
C ILE A 337 15.27 10.86 -4.32
N LYS A 338 14.57 11.59 -5.18
CA LYS A 338 15.19 12.27 -6.32
C LYS A 338 16.25 13.28 -5.90
N PHE A 339 15.97 14.05 -4.86
CA PHE A 339 16.94 14.98 -4.28
C PHE A 339 18.21 14.25 -3.78
N ILE A 340 18.05 13.08 -3.15
CA ILE A 340 19.21 12.28 -2.71
C ILE A 340 19.99 11.74 -3.94
N GLU A 341 19.29 11.26 -4.98
CA GLU A 341 19.91 10.75 -6.22
C GLU A 341 20.74 11.84 -6.94
N GLU A 342 20.20 13.07 -7.01
CA GLU A 342 20.82 14.23 -7.67
C GLU A 342 21.91 14.92 -6.84
N SER A 343 22.00 14.62 -5.53
CA SER A 343 22.98 15.23 -4.64
C SER A 343 24.44 14.87 -4.97
N GLY A 344 25.40 15.74 -4.63
CA GLY A 344 26.84 15.50 -4.81
C GLY A 344 27.51 14.60 -3.75
N VAL A 345 26.73 13.93 -2.90
CA VAL A 345 27.24 13.15 -1.76
C VAL A 345 27.85 11.82 -2.23
N SER A 346 28.75 11.22 -1.44
CA SER A 346 29.29 9.87 -1.71
C SER A 346 28.18 8.86 -1.97
N GLU A 347 28.37 8.01 -2.99
CA GLU A 347 27.40 6.99 -3.41
C GLU A 347 27.01 6.05 -2.27
N GLU A 348 27.93 5.69 -1.36
CA GLU A 348 27.64 4.85 -0.20
C GLU A 348 26.66 5.50 0.80
N LYS A 349 26.79 6.82 1.01
CA LYS A 349 25.88 7.56 1.91
C LYS A 349 24.51 7.75 1.28
N LYS A 350 24.45 8.03 -0.03
CA LYS A 350 23.19 8.03 -0.79
C LYS A 350 22.50 6.68 -0.65
N GLU A 351 23.30 5.62 -0.75
CA GLU A 351 22.83 4.24 -0.67
C GLU A 351 22.01 3.97 0.59
N GLU A 352 22.61 4.31 1.73
CA GLU A 352 22.05 4.09 3.05
C GLU A 352 20.79 4.92 3.26
N LEU A 353 20.83 6.21 2.90
CA LEU A 353 19.71 7.13 3.05
C LEU A 353 18.51 6.71 2.19
N GLU A 354 18.72 6.41 0.91
CA GLU A 354 17.63 5.98 0.01
C GLU A 354 16.98 4.69 0.51
N ARG A 355 17.78 3.72 0.96
CA ARG A 355 17.27 2.44 1.50
C ARG A 355 16.46 2.67 2.77
N GLU A 356 16.92 3.54 3.67
CA GLU A 356 16.19 3.90 4.88
C GLU A 356 14.84 4.55 4.54
N VAL A 357 14.85 5.52 3.63
CA VAL A 357 13.65 6.23 3.18
C VAL A 357 12.63 5.28 2.54
N TYR A 358 13.06 4.42 1.61
CA TYR A 358 12.18 3.43 0.99
C TYR A 358 11.63 2.41 2.00
N THR A 359 12.47 1.92 2.91
CA THR A 359 12.07 0.93 3.92
C THR A 359 11.02 1.53 4.84
N ARG A 360 11.23 2.76 5.32
CA ARG A 360 10.31 3.47 6.19
C ARG A 360 8.99 3.78 5.49
N ALA A 361 9.04 4.32 4.27
CA ALA A 361 7.84 4.66 3.51
C ALA A 361 6.98 3.42 3.21
N ASN A 362 7.60 2.33 2.71
CA ASN A 362 6.88 1.13 2.31
C ASN A 362 6.38 0.28 3.49
N SER A 363 7.10 0.25 4.61
CA SER A 363 6.73 -0.57 5.78
C SER A 363 5.62 0.05 6.62
N LYS A 364 5.59 1.39 6.78
CA LYS A 364 4.80 2.05 7.82
C LYS A 364 3.80 3.11 7.34
N PHE A 365 3.99 3.71 6.17
CA PHE A 365 3.20 4.90 5.81
C PHE A 365 2.36 4.70 4.56
N ILE A 366 2.94 4.19 3.47
CA ILE A 366 2.27 4.22 2.17
C ILE A 366 1.05 3.26 2.14
N PRO A 367 -0.13 3.76 1.77
CA PRO A 367 -1.33 2.98 1.52
C PRO A 367 -1.12 1.71 0.69
N LEU A 368 -1.83 0.62 1.00
CA LEU A 368 -1.78 -0.62 0.21
C LEU A 368 -2.31 -0.46 -1.21
N ASN A 369 -3.15 0.56 -1.44
CA ASN A 369 -3.68 0.89 -2.76
C ASN A 369 -2.64 1.53 -3.69
N GLN A 370 -1.57 2.12 -3.15
CA GLN A 370 -0.56 2.85 -3.91
C GLN A 370 0.67 1.98 -4.09
N CYS A 371 1.09 1.73 -5.32
CA CYS A 371 2.16 0.78 -5.62
C CYS A 371 3.45 1.41 -6.11
N LYS A 372 3.45 2.68 -6.50
CA LYS A 372 4.54 3.29 -7.28
C LYS A 372 5.86 3.29 -6.50
N MET A 373 5.86 3.63 -5.22
CA MET A 373 7.03 3.57 -4.34
C MET A 373 7.56 2.14 -4.13
N ARG A 374 6.67 1.16 -3.96
CA ARG A 374 7.05 -0.26 -3.83
C ARG A 374 7.73 -0.76 -5.10
N LYS A 375 7.25 -0.34 -6.27
CA LYS A 375 7.88 -0.66 -7.56
C LYS A 375 9.25 -0.02 -7.70
N LEU A 376 9.36 1.27 -7.39
CA LEU A 376 10.62 2.00 -7.52
C LEU A 376 11.69 1.47 -6.59
N TYR A 377 11.32 0.98 -5.40
CA TYR A 377 12.24 0.27 -4.52
C TYR A 377 12.77 -1.04 -5.14
N ALA A 378 11.94 -1.79 -5.85
CA ALA A 378 12.41 -2.96 -6.59
C ALA A 378 13.38 -2.57 -7.72
N TYR A 379 13.10 -1.49 -8.46
CA TYR A 379 14.02 -0.98 -9.50
C TYR A 379 15.33 -0.45 -8.92
N PHE A 380 15.28 0.14 -7.74
CA PHE A 380 16.44 0.58 -6.98
C PHE A 380 17.36 -0.58 -6.58
N MET A 381 16.80 -1.69 -6.10
CA MET A 381 17.55 -2.93 -5.85
C MET A 381 18.14 -3.52 -7.15
N LEU A 382 17.40 -3.45 -8.26
CA LEU A 382 17.87 -3.93 -9.56
C LEU A 382 19.04 -3.12 -10.11
N LYS A 383 19.05 -1.79 -9.94
CA LYS A 383 20.21 -0.95 -10.32
C LYS A 383 21.51 -1.39 -9.63
N ARG A 384 21.42 -2.10 -8.50
CA ARG A 384 22.56 -2.56 -7.70
C ARG A 384 22.92 -4.03 -7.89
N ASN A 385 22.30 -4.71 -8.88
CA ASN A 385 22.42 -6.15 -9.14
C ASN A 385 21.89 -7.08 -8.03
N ASP A 386 21.13 -6.55 -7.07
CA ASP A 386 20.45 -7.33 -6.04
C ASP A 386 19.09 -7.85 -6.55
N ILE A 387 19.15 -8.76 -7.53
CA ILE A 387 17.97 -9.24 -8.26
C ILE A 387 17.08 -10.13 -7.37
N ASP A 388 17.68 -11.08 -6.66
CA ASP A 388 16.94 -12.09 -5.90
C ASP A 388 16.15 -11.44 -4.75
N THR A 389 16.76 -10.48 -4.04
CA THR A 389 16.10 -9.73 -2.97
C THR A 389 14.98 -8.84 -3.49
N ALA A 390 15.13 -8.25 -4.69
CA ALA A 390 14.07 -7.48 -5.34
C ALA A 390 12.84 -8.34 -5.68
N VAL A 391 13.06 -9.55 -6.22
CA VAL A 391 11.98 -10.50 -6.54
C VAL A 391 11.32 -11.02 -5.27
N GLU A 392 12.10 -11.35 -4.23
CA GLU A 392 11.57 -11.73 -2.92
C GLU A 392 10.72 -10.63 -2.30
N TYR A 393 11.20 -9.38 -2.35
CA TYR A 393 10.45 -8.22 -1.89
C TYR A 393 9.09 -8.13 -2.60
N LEU A 394 9.04 -8.25 -3.92
CA LEU A 394 7.77 -8.26 -4.66
C LEU A 394 6.87 -9.44 -4.28
N PHE A 395 7.43 -10.62 -4.00
CA PHE A 395 6.66 -11.78 -3.54
C PHE A 395 6.04 -11.56 -2.15
N THR A 396 6.76 -10.92 -1.23
CA THR A 396 6.20 -10.57 0.08
C THR A 396 4.96 -9.69 -0.10
N TRP A 397 5.03 -8.66 -0.97
CA TRP A 397 3.88 -7.80 -1.25
C TRP A 397 2.75 -8.52 -1.98
N MET A 398 3.06 -9.41 -2.93
CA MET A 398 2.04 -10.23 -3.58
C MET A 398 1.26 -11.08 -2.57
N LYS A 399 1.96 -11.71 -1.60
CA LYS A 399 1.33 -12.49 -0.51
C LYS A 399 0.45 -11.63 0.39
N MET A 400 0.86 -10.39 0.66
CA MET A 400 0.09 -9.46 1.50
C MET A 400 -1.17 -8.94 0.80
N LEU A 401 -1.09 -8.74 -0.52
CA LEU A 401 -2.18 -8.20 -1.34
C LEU A 401 -3.17 -9.28 -1.82
N SER A 402 -2.80 -10.57 -1.77
CA SER A 402 -3.61 -11.70 -2.25
C SER A 402 -4.82 -12.07 -1.36
N GLY A 403 -5.11 -11.29 -0.31
CA GLY A 403 -6.28 -11.46 0.54
C GLY A 403 -6.07 -12.31 1.79
N THR A 404 -4.84 -12.73 2.10
CA THR A 404 -4.49 -13.36 3.40
C THR A 404 -4.88 -12.45 4.58
N SER A 405 -4.91 -11.14 4.35
CA SER A 405 -5.22 -10.06 5.29
C SER A 405 -6.70 -9.64 5.34
N ARG A 406 -7.64 -10.58 5.09
CA ARG A 406 -9.11 -10.36 5.04
C ARG A 406 -9.61 -9.50 3.86
N GLN A 407 -8.78 -8.65 3.25
CA GLN A 407 -9.14 -7.82 2.10
C GLN A 407 -8.24 -8.08 0.89
N TYR A 408 -8.86 -8.43 -0.26
CA TYR A 408 -8.14 -8.63 -1.53
C TYR A 408 -8.00 -7.31 -2.29
N PHE A 409 -6.76 -6.87 -2.51
CA PHE A 409 -6.45 -5.66 -3.27
C PHE A 409 -6.10 -6.02 -4.72
N LYS A 410 -7.14 -6.22 -5.54
CA LYS A 410 -7.01 -6.71 -6.92
C LYS A 410 -6.04 -5.88 -7.78
N THR A 411 -6.22 -4.56 -7.88
CA THR A 411 -5.40 -3.73 -8.77
C THR A 411 -3.92 -3.70 -8.36
N PRO A 412 -3.56 -3.40 -7.09
CA PRO A 412 -2.18 -3.48 -6.59
C PRO A 412 -1.51 -4.83 -6.81
N TYR A 413 -2.22 -5.92 -6.52
CA TYR A 413 -1.72 -7.27 -6.66
C TYR A 413 -1.36 -7.59 -8.11
N LEU A 414 -2.25 -7.27 -9.06
CA LEU A 414 -1.99 -7.47 -10.48
C LEU A 414 -0.84 -6.58 -10.97
N GLU A 415 -0.68 -5.38 -10.41
CA GLU A 415 0.45 -4.52 -10.72
C GLU A 415 1.79 -5.14 -10.30
N MET A 416 1.88 -5.70 -9.09
CA MET A 416 3.09 -6.40 -8.63
C MET A 416 3.42 -7.60 -9.50
N THR A 417 2.41 -8.38 -9.91
CA THR A 417 2.62 -9.52 -10.82
C THR A 417 3.18 -9.10 -12.17
N ARG A 418 2.73 -7.96 -12.72
CA ARG A 418 3.27 -7.42 -13.98
C ARG A 418 4.71 -6.98 -13.83
N GLU A 419 5.07 -6.35 -12.71
CA GLU A 419 6.44 -5.91 -12.50
C GLU A 419 7.39 -7.10 -12.35
N VAL A 420 7.01 -8.18 -11.65
CA VAL A 420 7.84 -9.41 -11.60
C VAL A 420 8.11 -9.94 -13.01
N LEU A 421 7.08 -10.03 -13.85
CA LEU A 421 7.24 -10.49 -15.24
C LEU A 421 8.09 -9.53 -16.08
N ARG A 422 7.99 -8.22 -15.87
CA ARG A 422 8.84 -7.22 -16.54
C ARG A 422 10.30 -7.37 -16.15
N ILE A 423 10.58 -7.55 -14.85
CA ILE A 423 11.93 -7.75 -14.33
C ILE A 423 12.53 -9.02 -14.94
N TRP A 424 11.78 -10.12 -14.97
CA TRP A 424 12.22 -11.34 -15.64
C TRP A 424 12.42 -11.17 -17.14
N ASN A 425 11.58 -10.40 -17.84
CA ASN A 425 11.77 -10.09 -19.25
C ASN A 425 13.02 -9.21 -19.52
N MET A 426 13.42 -8.36 -18.57
CA MET A 426 14.65 -7.57 -18.69
C MET A 426 15.91 -8.40 -18.43
N LEU A 427 15.83 -9.41 -17.54
CA LEU A 427 16.98 -10.17 -17.07
C LEU A 427 17.23 -11.47 -17.82
N LEU A 428 16.17 -12.13 -18.31
CA LEU A 428 16.28 -13.41 -19.02
C LEU A 428 16.40 -13.19 -20.52
N SER A 429 17.13 -14.09 -21.18
CA SER A 429 17.04 -14.20 -22.64
C SER A 429 15.61 -14.60 -23.05
N ARG A 430 15.21 -14.19 -24.25
CA ARG A 430 13.84 -14.40 -24.76
C ARG A 430 13.39 -15.87 -24.73
N GLU A 431 14.30 -16.80 -24.98
CA GLU A 431 14.03 -18.25 -24.96
C GLU A 431 13.82 -18.76 -23.53
N LYS A 432 14.72 -18.40 -22.59
CA LYS A 432 14.58 -18.77 -21.18
C LYS A 432 13.31 -18.17 -20.57
N PHE A 433 12.96 -16.93 -20.93
CA PHE A 433 11.71 -16.31 -20.47
C PHE A 433 10.49 -17.07 -20.97
N GLN A 434 10.46 -17.49 -22.24
CA GLN A 434 9.39 -18.34 -22.78
C GLN A 434 9.27 -19.66 -22.01
N GLU A 435 10.38 -20.36 -21.76
CA GLU A 435 10.37 -21.61 -20.99
C GLU A 435 9.82 -21.41 -19.58
N THR A 436 10.20 -20.31 -18.91
CA THR A 436 9.66 -19.99 -17.58
C THR A 436 8.15 -19.74 -17.62
N LEU A 437 7.63 -19.02 -18.62
CA LEU A 437 6.18 -18.78 -18.74
C LEU A 437 5.41 -20.07 -19.02
N GLU A 438 5.91 -20.92 -19.92
CA GLU A 438 5.31 -22.22 -20.23
C GLU A 438 5.30 -23.13 -18.99
N PHE A 439 6.37 -23.11 -18.20
CA PHE A 439 6.45 -23.83 -16.92
C PHE A 439 5.43 -23.31 -15.90
N LEU A 440 5.25 -21.99 -15.77
CA LEU A 440 4.27 -21.40 -14.86
C LEU A 440 2.83 -21.76 -15.24
N ILE A 441 2.50 -21.68 -16.53
CA ILE A 441 1.17 -22.02 -17.05
C ILE A 441 0.88 -23.51 -16.83
N THR A 442 1.82 -24.38 -17.18
CA THR A 442 1.64 -25.83 -17.01
C THR A 442 1.47 -26.21 -15.55
N LYS A 443 2.26 -25.64 -14.63
CA LYS A 443 2.12 -25.89 -13.20
C LYS A 443 0.86 -25.33 -12.57
N PHE A 444 0.38 -24.16 -13.02
CA PHE A 444 -0.81 -23.55 -12.44
C PHE A 444 -2.07 -24.36 -12.79
N PHE A 445 -2.22 -24.75 -14.05
CA PHE A 445 -3.42 -25.48 -14.51
C PHE A 445 -3.36 -26.99 -14.21
N ASN A 446 -2.17 -27.60 -14.21
CA ASN A 446 -2.02 -28.97 -13.71
C ASN A 446 -2.03 -28.92 -12.18
N LYS A 447 -3.22 -29.01 -11.55
CA LYS A 447 -3.36 -29.15 -10.08
C LYS A 447 -2.28 -30.07 -9.49
N PRO A 448 -1.77 -29.81 -8.26
CA PRO A 448 -0.59 -30.44 -7.65
C PRO A 448 -0.78 -31.93 -7.32
N SER A 449 -1.00 -32.76 -8.35
CA SER A 449 -1.22 -34.21 -8.26
C SER A 449 0.00 -34.98 -8.75
N GLU A 450 1.02 -34.29 -9.27
CA GLU A 450 2.29 -34.90 -9.67
C GLU A 450 3.47 -34.08 -9.13
N ILE A 451 3.53 -33.90 -7.81
CA ILE A 451 4.83 -33.70 -7.15
C ILE A 451 5.48 -35.09 -7.03
N LYS A 452 5.94 -35.65 -8.15
CA LYS A 452 7.07 -36.57 -8.07
C LYS A 452 8.27 -35.70 -7.75
N ARG A 453 8.75 -35.80 -6.51
CA ARG A 453 10.06 -35.27 -6.09
C ARG A 453 11.09 -35.64 -7.16
N ILE A 454 11.50 -34.67 -7.97
CA ILE A 454 12.68 -34.82 -8.82
C ILE A 454 13.86 -34.89 -7.84
N LYS A 455 14.55 -36.04 -7.84
CA LYS A 455 15.79 -36.22 -7.09
C LYS A 455 16.83 -35.23 -7.63
N PRO A 456 17.68 -34.62 -6.77
CA PRO A 456 18.77 -33.78 -7.22
C PRO A 456 19.80 -34.67 -7.90
N GLY A 457 19.97 -34.55 -9.21
CA GLY A 457 20.82 -35.48 -9.94
C GLY A 457 21.04 -35.09 -11.40
N SER A 458 21.74 -33.97 -11.62
CA SER A 458 22.94 -33.85 -12.47
C SER A 458 23.14 -32.38 -12.82
N LYS A 459 24.14 -31.76 -12.16
CA LYS A 459 24.77 -30.53 -12.66
C LYS A 459 25.49 -30.92 -13.94
N GLU A 460 24.89 -30.68 -15.09
CA GLU A 460 25.68 -30.52 -16.31
C GLU A 460 26.14 -29.07 -16.36
N LEU A 461 27.44 -28.90 -16.08
CA LEU A 461 28.15 -27.65 -16.32
C LEU A 461 28.06 -27.33 -17.81
N MET A 462 27.29 -26.30 -18.15
CA MET A 462 27.66 -25.41 -19.25
C MET A 462 27.90 -24.03 -18.64
N ASN A 463 29.20 -23.71 -18.55
CA ASN A 463 29.69 -22.37 -18.31
C ASN A 463 29.30 -21.52 -19.52
N ASP A 464 28.27 -20.70 -19.37
CA ASP A 464 28.19 -19.40 -20.04
C ASP A 464 28.03 -18.34 -18.95
N VAL A 465 29.14 -17.65 -18.74
CA VAL A 465 29.27 -16.47 -17.89
C VAL A 465 28.42 -15.37 -18.55
N ASP A 466 27.55 -14.71 -17.78
CA ASP A 466 26.71 -13.54 -18.14
C ASP A 466 25.19 -13.74 -18.43
N SER A 467 24.55 -14.84 -18.01
CA SER A 467 23.07 -14.86 -17.97
C SER A 467 22.49 -15.32 -16.63
N TYR A 468 21.74 -14.44 -15.98
CA TYR A 468 20.97 -14.74 -14.77
C TYR A 468 20.04 -15.94 -15.02
N GLN A 469 20.03 -16.91 -14.11
CA GLN A 469 19.13 -18.06 -14.12
C GLN A 469 18.19 -17.95 -12.93
N VAL A 470 16.88 -17.86 -13.19
CA VAL A 470 15.86 -17.88 -12.12
C VAL A 470 15.91 -19.23 -11.43
N SER A 471 16.08 -19.25 -10.11
CA SER A 471 16.10 -20.50 -9.35
C SER A 471 14.74 -21.20 -9.38
N ASP A 472 14.75 -22.54 -9.44
CA ASP A 472 13.52 -23.34 -9.41
C ASP A 472 12.66 -23.03 -8.17
N SER A 473 13.28 -22.72 -7.03
CA SER A 473 12.58 -22.30 -5.80
C SER A 473 11.75 -21.03 -5.98
N PHE A 474 12.25 -20.05 -6.74
CA PHE A 474 11.50 -18.81 -7.03
C PHE A 474 10.29 -19.09 -7.92
N LEU A 475 10.44 -19.94 -8.93
CA LEU A 475 9.32 -20.33 -9.79
C LEU A 475 8.23 -21.07 -9.01
N HIS A 476 8.60 -22.00 -8.12
CA HIS A 476 7.64 -22.70 -7.26
C HIS A 476 6.93 -21.75 -6.28
N SER A 477 7.67 -20.78 -5.73
CA SER A 477 7.11 -19.77 -4.83
C SER A 477 6.13 -18.86 -5.58
N PHE A 478 6.50 -18.42 -6.78
CA PHE A 478 5.62 -17.59 -7.62
C PHE A 478 4.32 -18.31 -7.96
N VAL A 479 4.37 -19.59 -8.38
CA VAL A 479 3.16 -20.38 -8.67
C VAL A 479 2.22 -20.44 -7.46
N LYS A 480 2.75 -20.56 -6.24
CA LYS A 480 1.93 -20.57 -5.02
C LYS A 480 1.21 -19.23 -4.80
N TYR A 481 1.79 -18.13 -5.25
CA TYR A 481 1.22 -16.78 -5.10
C TYR A 481 0.34 -16.35 -6.28
N LEU A 482 0.23 -17.16 -7.35
CA LEU A 482 -0.65 -16.86 -8.49
C LEU A 482 -2.11 -17.14 -8.15
N ASN A 483 -2.97 -16.19 -8.49
CA ASN A 483 -4.43 -16.29 -8.44
C ASN A 483 -5.01 -16.49 -9.86
N ASP A 484 -6.30 -16.80 -9.93
CA ASP A 484 -7.06 -16.89 -11.18
C ASP A 484 -6.99 -15.61 -12.03
N ASP A 485 -6.87 -14.43 -11.40
CA ASP A 485 -6.71 -13.18 -12.13
C ASP A 485 -5.27 -12.97 -12.63
N SER A 486 -4.23 -13.35 -11.87
CA SER A 486 -2.84 -13.09 -12.26
C SER A 486 -2.32 -14.03 -13.34
N ILE A 487 -2.82 -15.27 -13.38
CA ILE A 487 -2.43 -16.22 -14.44
C ILE A 487 -2.80 -15.70 -15.83
N THR A 488 -3.88 -14.90 -15.94
CA THR A 488 -4.28 -14.30 -17.22
C THR A 488 -3.20 -13.39 -17.78
N ILE A 489 -2.49 -12.65 -16.91
CA ILE A 489 -1.39 -11.77 -17.29
C ILE A 489 -0.20 -12.59 -17.79
N VAL A 490 0.13 -13.70 -17.14
CA VAL A 490 1.20 -14.62 -17.56
C VAL A 490 0.89 -15.21 -18.95
N VAL A 491 -0.36 -15.62 -19.16
CA VAL A 491 -0.84 -16.15 -20.44
C VAL A 491 -0.79 -15.08 -21.53
N ASP A 492 -1.20 -13.84 -21.24
CA ASP A 492 -1.15 -12.73 -22.21
C ASP A 492 0.29 -12.44 -22.68
N HIS A 493 1.27 -12.38 -21.76
CA HIS A 493 2.68 -12.19 -22.13
C HIS A 493 3.22 -13.36 -22.97
N CYS A 494 2.83 -14.59 -22.63
CA CYS A 494 3.21 -15.78 -23.40
C CYS A 494 2.64 -15.73 -24.83
N LEU A 495 1.37 -15.36 -24.97
CA LEU A 495 0.70 -15.20 -26.27
C LEU A 495 1.32 -14.08 -27.11
N GLU A 496 1.71 -12.96 -26.51
CA GLU A 496 2.43 -11.88 -27.20
C GLU A 496 3.78 -12.36 -27.74
N ILE A 497 4.55 -13.16 -26.97
CA ILE A 497 5.81 -13.75 -27.44
C ILE A 497 5.58 -14.68 -28.63
N TYR A 498 4.56 -15.54 -28.57
CA TYR A 498 4.20 -16.44 -29.67
C TYR A 498 3.76 -15.68 -30.92
N LYS A 499 3.02 -14.58 -30.77
CA LYS A 499 2.64 -13.70 -31.88
C LYS A 499 3.88 -13.10 -32.55
N LEU A 500 4.86 -12.64 -31.78
CA LEU A 500 6.11 -12.12 -32.31
C LEU A 500 6.95 -13.20 -33.01
N GLN A 501 6.87 -14.47 -32.56
CA GLN A 501 7.53 -15.61 -33.21
C GLN A 501 6.76 -16.14 -34.44
N ARG A 502 5.49 -15.75 -34.60
CA ARG A 502 4.53 -16.31 -35.59
C ARG A 502 4.27 -17.81 -35.42
N ASP A 503 4.37 -18.33 -34.20
CA ASP A 503 4.14 -19.74 -33.87
C ASP A 503 2.63 -20.05 -33.72
N SER A 504 1.92 -20.23 -34.84
CA SER A 504 0.47 -20.52 -34.83
C SER A 504 0.09 -21.84 -34.15
N LEU A 505 0.97 -22.85 -34.23
CA LEU A 505 0.75 -24.14 -33.60
C LEU A 505 0.70 -24.02 -32.07
N LYS A 506 1.62 -23.27 -31.46
CA LYS A 506 1.67 -23.11 -29.99
C LYS A 506 0.49 -22.32 -29.45
N ILE A 507 0.04 -21.30 -30.19
CA ILE A 507 -1.15 -20.51 -29.81
C ILE A 507 -2.40 -21.40 -29.80
N ARG A 508 -2.59 -22.20 -30.85
CA ARG A 508 -3.75 -23.10 -30.97
C ARG A 508 -3.70 -24.25 -29.98
N THR A 509 -2.53 -24.81 -29.67
CA THR A 509 -2.41 -25.86 -28.65
C THR A 509 -2.73 -25.32 -27.26
N LEU A 510 -2.26 -24.12 -26.91
CA LEU A 510 -2.59 -23.45 -25.65
C LEU A 510 -4.09 -23.18 -25.55
N TYR A 511 -4.70 -22.63 -26.59
CA TYR A 511 -6.14 -22.38 -26.65
C TYR A 511 -6.93 -23.68 -26.44
N ASN A 512 -6.64 -24.72 -27.22
CA ASN A 512 -7.37 -25.99 -27.14
C ASN A 512 -7.27 -26.63 -25.76
N LYS A 513 -6.11 -26.49 -25.09
CA LYS A 513 -5.85 -27.05 -23.78
C LYS A 513 -6.54 -26.28 -22.64
N TYR A 514 -6.59 -24.94 -22.70
CA TYR A 514 -6.95 -24.12 -21.54
C TYR A 514 -8.21 -23.23 -21.72
N HIS A 515 -8.83 -23.14 -22.91
CA HIS A 515 -9.98 -22.24 -23.15
C HIS A 515 -11.19 -22.45 -22.21
N ARG A 516 -11.35 -23.64 -21.62
CA ARG A 516 -12.44 -23.97 -20.69
C ARG A 516 -12.12 -23.71 -19.22
N GLU A 517 -10.88 -23.35 -18.91
CA GLU A 517 -10.48 -23.09 -17.53
C GLU A 517 -11.16 -21.84 -16.99
N ARG A 518 -11.61 -21.90 -15.72
CA ARG A 518 -12.42 -20.84 -15.09
C ARG A 518 -11.75 -19.46 -15.12
N SER A 519 -10.42 -19.45 -15.00
CA SER A 519 -9.59 -18.23 -14.98
C SER A 519 -9.61 -17.53 -16.36
N LEU A 520 -9.53 -18.30 -17.46
CA LEU A 520 -9.51 -17.77 -18.82
C LEU A 520 -10.91 -17.44 -19.35
N LEU A 521 -11.96 -18.15 -18.91
CA LEU A 521 -13.35 -17.83 -19.26
C LEU A 521 -13.76 -16.40 -18.83
N LYS A 522 -13.14 -15.88 -17.76
CA LYS A 522 -13.40 -14.54 -17.21
C LYS A 522 -12.49 -13.45 -17.79
N SER A 523 -11.44 -13.81 -18.53
CA SER A 523 -10.39 -12.87 -18.97
C SER A 523 -10.74 -12.16 -20.28
N PRO A 524 -10.98 -10.84 -20.29
CA PRO A 524 -11.25 -10.10 -21.53
C PRO A 524 -10.03 -10.03 -22.46
N SER A 525 -8.82 -9.91 -21.90
CA SER A 525 -7.58 -9.77 -22.67
C SER A 525 -7.27 -11.02 -23.47
N PHE A 526 -7.44 -12.19 -22.86
CA PHE A 526 -7.27 -13.49 -23.53
C PHE A 526 -8.20 -13.64 -24.74
N TRP A 527 -9.51 -13.42 -24.55
CA TRP A 527 -10.48 -13.53 -25.65
C TRP A 527 -10.25 -12.48 -26.74
N LYS A 528 -9.85 -11.26 -26.36
CA LYS A 528 -9.47 -10.22 -27.31
C LYS A 528 -8.28 -10.65 -28.17
N PHE A 529 -7.22 -11.15 -27.55
CA PHE A 529 -6.03 -11.60 -28.27
C PHE A 529 -6.36 -12.69 -29.28
N ILE A 530 -7.09 -13.73 -28.86
CA ILE A 530 -7.43 -14.86 -29.73
C ILE A 530 -8.35 -14.43 -30.88
N PHE A 531 -9.33 -13.56 -30.59
CA PHE A 531 -10.23 -13.02 -31.60
C PHE A 531 -9.50 -12.16 -32.64
N GLU A 532 -8.62 -11.26 -32.21
CA GLU A 532 -7.79 -10.45 -33.12
C GLU A 532 -6.80 -11.31 -33.91
N TYR A 533 -6.23 -12.34 -33.29
CA TYR A 533 -5.28 -13.24 -33.94
C TYR A 533 -5.93 -14.02 -35.10
N GLU A 534 -7.05 -14.70 -34.85
CA GLU A 534 -7.72 -15.51 -35.89
C GLU A 534 -8.45 -14.62 -36.91
N GLY A 535 -9.01 -13.49 -36.48
CA GLY A 535 -9.76 -12.57 -37.35
C GLY A 535 -8.89 -11.68 -38.24
N ILE A 536 -7.85 -11.06 -37.68
CA ILE A 536 -7.05 -10.03 -38.38
C ILE A 536 -5.74 -10.61 -38.92
N ILE A 537 -5.04 -11.44 -38.13
CA ILE A 537 -3.69 -11.90 -38.45
C ILE A 537 -3.73 -13.13 -39.36
N GLU A 538 -4.42 -14.19 -38.96
CA GLU A 538 -4.53 -15.42 -39.77
C GLU A 538 -5.67 -15.38 -40.78
N LYS A 539 -6.66 -14.50 -40.58
CA LYS A 539 -7.88 -14.37 -41.41
C LYS A 539 -8.64 -15.69 -41.57
N ASN A 540 -8.65 -16.53 -40.54
CA ASN A 540 -9.39 -17.78 -40.55
C ASN A 540 -10.82 -17.55 -40.04
N LEU A 541 -11.72 -17.28 -40.99
CA LEU A 541 -13.12 -16.96 -40.69
C LEU A 541 -13.89 -18.13 -40.06
N MET A 542 -13.51 -19.39 -40.31
CA MET A 542 -14.16 -20.56 -39.71
C MET A 542 -13.85 -20.67 -38.21
N ASN A 543 -12.58 -20.50 -37.85
CA ASN A 543 -12.17 -20.46 -36.45
C ASN A 543 -12.78 -19.25 -35.74
N LEU A 544 -12.82 -18.09 -36.41
CA LEU A 544 -13.45 -16.88 -35.88
C LEU A 544 -14.93 -17.09 -35.55
N ILE A 545 -15.70 -17.71 -36.44
CA ILE A 545 -17.12 -18.05 -36.21
C ILE A 545 -17.26 -18.92 -34.96
N TRP A 546 -16.39 -19.92 -34.82
CA TRP A 546 -16.45 -20.84 -33.69
C TRP A 546 -16.03 -20.16 -32.38
N ILE A 547 -14.93 -19.41 -32.36
CA ILE A 547 -14.46 -18.61 -31.21
C ILE A 547 -15.54 -17.62 -30.78
N TYR A 548 -16.15 -16.92 -31.73
CA TYR A 548 -17.25 -16.00 -31.46
C TYR A 548 -18.46 -16.72 -30.81
N SER A 549 -18.79 -17.93 -31.27
CA SER A 549 -19.82 -18.75 -30.62
C SER A 549 -19.47 -19.15 -29.18
N CYS A 550 -18.20 -19.47 -28.92
CA CYS A 550 -17.67 -19.72 -27.58
C CYS A 550 -17.71 -18.48 -26.69
N ILE A 551 -17.33 -17.30 -27.19
CA ILE A 551 -17.43 -16.03 -26.46
C ILE A 551 -18.87 -15.76 -26.05
N LYS A 552 -19.85 -15.99 -26.94
CA LYS A 552 -21.27 -15.75 -26.63
C LYS A 552 -21.85 -16.69 -25.59
N VAL A 553 -21.51 -17.98 -25.67
CA VAL A 553 -22.21 -19.04 -24.90
C VAL A 553 -21.41 -19.52 -23.69
N GLU A 554 -20.09 -19.64 -23.80
CA GLU A 554 -19.24 -20.30 -22.81
C GLU A 554 -18.51 -19.30 -21.90
N SER A 555 -18.18 -18.11 -22.39
CA SER A 555 -17.46 -17.11 -21.59
C SER A 555 -18.26 -16.58 -20.39
N GLN A 556 -17.55 -16.05 -19.39
CA GLN A 556 -18.11 -15.35 -18.21
C GLN A 556 -17.79 -13.85 -18.25
N LEU A 557 -17.77 -13.26 -19.45
CA LEU A 557 -17.41 -11.85 -19.64
C LEU A 557 -18.57 -10.90 -19.30
N PRO A 558 -18.27 -9.65 -18.89
CA PRO A 558 -19.27 -8.60 -18.74
C PRO A 558 -20.01 -8.36 -20.06
N LYS A 559 -21.30 -8.02 -19.99
CA LYS A 559 -22.10 -7.78 -21.19
C LYS A 559 -21.51 -6.70 -22.09
N SER A 560 -21.04 -5.59 -21.52
CA SER A 560 -20.40 -4.50 -22.27
C SER A 560 -19.23 -4.96 -23.13
N VAL A 561 -18.44 -5.92 -22.66
CA VAL A 561 -17.32 -6.50 -23.41
C VAL A 561 -17.83 -7.37 -24.55
N ILE A 562 -18.92 -8.12 -24.33
CA ILE A 562 -19.51 -8.99 -25.35
C ILE A 562 -20.16 -8.18 -26.46
N ASP A 563 -20.83 -7.08 -26.13
CA ASP A 563 -21.43 -6.18 -27.12
C ASP A 563 -20.33 -5.64 -28.07
N VAL A 564 -19.16 -5.29 -27.52
CA VAL A 564 -17.97 -4.91 -28.33
C VAL A 564 -17.51 -6.04 -29.25
N PHE A 565 -17.48 -7.29 -28.79
CA PHE A 565 -17.15 -8.43 -29.66
C PHE A 565 -18.20 -8.68 -30.75
N VAL A 566 -19.48 -8.43 -30.47
CA VAL A 566 -20.56 -8.50 -31.46
C VAL A 566 -20.36 -7.44 -32.54
N ASP A 567 -19.99 -6.21 -32.16
CA ASP A 567 -19.65 -5.14 -33.10
C ASP A 567 -18.42 -5.51 -33.95
N TRP A 568 -17.32 -5.92 -33.32
CA TRP A 568 -16.11 -6.30 -34.05
C TRP A 568 -16.32 -7.47 -34.99
N TYR A 569 -17.11 -8.46 -34.58
CA TYR A 569 -17.46 -9.58 -35.44
C TYR A 569 -18.30 -9.12 -36.64
N TYR A 570 -19.28 -8.24 -36.42
CA TYR A 570 -20.07 -7.67 -37.50
C TYR A 570 -19.19 -6.94 -38.51
N ASP A 571 -18.24 -6.12 -38.05
CA ASP A 571 -17.36 -5.37 -38.95
C ASP A 571 -16.45 -6.30 -39.77
N ILE A 572 -15.84 -7.30 -39.14
CA ILE A 572 -14.99 -8.29 -39.82
C ILE A 572 -15.81 -9.15 -40.80
N ALA A 573 -17.01 -9.56 -40.40
CA ALA A 573 -17.89 -10.38 -41.22
C ALA A 573 -18.45 -9.58 -42.41
N ALA A 574 -18.84 -8.32 -42.20
CA ALA A 574 -19.34 -7.42 -43.22
C ALA A 574 -18.27 -7.09 -44.28
N ALA A 575 -17.00 -6.97 -43.86
CA ALA A 575 -15.89 -6.81 -44.79
C ALA A 575 -15.63 -8.06 -45.66
N ASN A 576 -15.93 -9.26 -45.13
CA ASN A 576 -15.58 -10.54 -45.75
C ASN A 576 -16.80 -11.40 -46.16
N VAL A 577 -17.95 -10.77 -46.43
CA VAL A 577 -19.23 -11.47 -46.71
C VAL A 577 -19.10 -12.52 -47.81
N LYS A 578 -18.35 -12.23 -48.87
CA LYS A 578 -18.16 -13.15 -50.00
C LYS A 578 -17.50 -14.47 -49.57
N GLU A 579 -16.49 -14.40 -48.71
CA GLU A 579 -15.76 -15.57 -48.22
C GLU A 579 -16.59 -16.37 -47.23
N ILE A 580 -17.35 -15.70 -46.34
CA ILE A 580 -18.25 -16.36 -45.39
C ILE A 580 -19.38 -17.11 -46.11
N LEU A 581 -19.95 -16.52 -47.17
CA LEU A 581 -20.99 -17.17 -47.98
C LEU A 581 -20.47 -18.44 -48.66
N LEU A 582 -19.23 -18.43 -49.15
CA LEU A 582 -18.59 -19.60 -49.74
C LEU A 582 -18.35 -20.70 -48.70
N LEU A 583 -17.87 -20.32 -47.51
CA LEU A 583 -17.62 -21.25 -46.40
C LEU A 583 -18.91 -21.90 -45.87
N ARG A 584 -20.05 -21.19 -45.93
CA ARG A 584 -21.35 -21.67 -45.44
C ARG A 584 -22.25 -22.27 -46.53
N ALA A 585 -21.67 -22.68 -47.66
CA ALA A 585 -22.41 -23.26 -48.78
C ALA A 585 -23.62 -22.40 -49.23
N GLY A 586 -23.45 -21.08 -49.28
CA GLY A 586 -24.46 -20.12 -49.74
C GLY A 586 -25.48 -19.67 -48.68
N ARG A 587 -25.36 -20.09 -47.42
CA ARG A 587 -26.21 -19.58 -46.33
C ARG A 587 -25.65 -18.30 -45.73
N SER A 588 -26.51 -17.29 -45.58
CA SER A 588 -26.19 -16.06 -44.86
C SER A 588 -25.88 -16.33 -43.39
N ASP A 589 -25.03 -15.50 -42.80
CA ASP A 589 -24.67 -15.62 -41.40
C ASP A 589 -25.78 -15.10 -40.48
N GLU A 590 -26.46 -15.99 -39.77
CA GLU A 590 -27.50 -15.62 -38.79
C GLU A 590 -26.97 -14.66 -37.71
N ASN A 591 -25.67 -14.75 -37.37
CA ASN A 591 -25.04 -13.86 -36.39
C ASN A 591 -25.01 -12.39 -36.88
N MET A 592 -24.80 -12.18 -38.18
CA MET A 592 -24.77 -10.84 -38.77
C MET A 592 -26.17 -10.22 -38.78
N ILE A 593 -27.20 -11.04 -39.01
CA ILE A 593 -28.61 -10.61 -39.06
C ILE A 593 -29.14 -10.31 -37.65
N ASN A 594 -28.75 -11.11 -36.66
CA ASN A 594 -29.27 -11.01 -35.30
C ASN A 594 -28.52 -10.01 -34.41
N LYS A 595 -27.64 -9.17 -34.96
CA LYS A 595 -26.78 -8.23 -34.21
C LYS A 595 -27.55 -7.46 -33.12
N ASP A 596 -28.62 -6.76 -33.51
CA ASP A 596 -29.40 -5.93 -32.58
C ASP A 596 -30.16 -6.77 -31.54
N LEU A 597 -30.58 -7.98 -31.90
CA LEU A 597 -31.19 -8.94 -30.97
C LEU A 597 -30.17 -9.45 -29.95
N GLU A 598 -28.91 -9.64 -30.37
CA GLU A 598 -27.81 -10.07 -29.52
C GLU A 598 -27.28 -8.95 -28.61
N MET A 599 -27.40 -7.68 -28.99
CA MET A 599 -27.11 -6.53 -28.11
C MET A 599 -28.26 -6.24 -27.14
N SER A 600 -29.45 -6.80 -27.35
CA SER A 600 -30.62 -6.52 -26.50
C SER A 600 -30.44 -7.02 -25.05
N ASN A 601 -31.01 -6.29 -24.10
CA ASN A 601 -31.05 -6.68 -22.67
C ASN A 601 -32.14 -7.73 -22.37
N SER A 602 -33.03 -8.01 -23.33
CA SER A 602 -34.13 -8.93 -23.13
C SER A 602 -33.65 -10.38 -23.20
N LEU A 603 -33.82 -11.13 -22.11
CA LEU A 603 -33.53 -12.57 -22.05
C LEU A 603 -34.36 -13.39 -23.04
N PHE A 604 -35.54 -12.88 -23.45
CA PHE A 604 -36.40 -13.55 -24.41
C PHE A 604 -35.86 -13.45 -25.84
N TYR A 605 -35.39 -12.26 -26.24
CA TYR A 605 -34.83 -12.05 -27.58
C TYR A 605 -33.38 -12.52 -27.67
N ASN A 606 -32.61 -12.33 -26.60
CA ASN A 606 -31.20 -12.66 -26.55
C ASN A 606 -30.96 -14.11 -26.08
N LYS A 607 -31.20 -15.06 -26.99
CA LYS A 607 -31.06 -16.50 -26.71
C LYS A 607 -29.64 -16.89 -26.27
N SER A 608 -28.60 -16.21 -26.77
CA SER A 608 -27.21 -16.50 -26.40
C SER A 608 -26.92 -16.10 -24.95
N THR A 609 -27.42 -14.95 -24.49
CA THR A 609 -27.30 -14.57 -23.07
C THR A 609 -28.08 -15.50 -22.14
N THR A 610 -29.26 -15.96 -22.55
CA THR A 610 -30.05 -16.95 -21.79
C THR A 610 -29.30 -18.27 -21.65
N LYS A 611 -28.70 -18.76 -22.73
CA LYS A 611 -27.82 -19.94 -22.71
C LYS A 611 -26.63 -19.78 -21.77
N ARG A 612 -25.96 -18.63 -21.85
CA ARG A 612 -24.81 -18.32 -21.01
C ARG A 612 -25.19 -18.27 -19.53
N LEU A 613 -26.24 -17.53 -19.19
CA LEU A 613 -26.71 -17.39 -17.81
C LEU A 613 -27.23 -18.71 -17.25
N ALA A 614 -27.93 -19.52 -18.05
CA ALA A 614 -28.37 -20.85 -17.65
C ALA A 614 -27.20 -21.78 -17.31
N LYS A 615 -26.12 -21.76 -18.12
CA LYS A 615 -24.92 -22.57 -17.91
C LYS A 615 -24.10 -22.16 -16.68
N HIS A 616 -24.11 -20.89 -16.30
CA HIS A 616 -23.27 -20.36 -15.21
C HIS A 616 -24.05 -20.09 -13.91
N ASN A 617 -25.36 -20.34 -13.87
CA ASN A 617 -26.19 -20.10 -12.69
C ASN A 617 -26.23 -21.32 -11.76
N TYR A 618 -25.64 -21.19 -10.58
CA TYR A 618 -25.59 -22.25 -9.56
C TYR A 618 -26.98 -22.78 -9.15
N LYS A 619 -28.01 -21.92 -9.10
CA LYS A 619 -29.38 -22.34 -8.73
C LYS A 619 -30.04 -23.25 -9.76
N VAL A 620 -29.58 -23.17 -11.01
CA VAL A 620 -30.05 -24.03 -12.11
C VAL A 620 -29.23 -25.33 -12.14
N LEU A 621 -27.92 -25.23 -11.88
CA LEU A 621 -26.99 -26.36 -11.87
C LEU A 621 -27.21 -27.34 -10.69
N ASP A 622 -27.50 -26.83 -9.49
CA ASP A 622 -27.66 -27.65 -8.29
C ASP A 622 -29.05 -28.32 -8.19
N ASN A 623 -29.98 -27.94 -9.06
CA ASN A 623 -31.35 -28.45 -9.02
C ASN A 623 -31.53 -29.62 -10.02
N PRO A 624 -31.78 -30.86 -9.55
CA PRO A 624 -31.92 -32.02 -10.43
C PRO A 624 -33.08 -31.87 -11.43
N LYS A 625 -34.09 -31.02 -11.11
CA LYS A 625 -35.22 -30.75 -11.99
C LYS A 625 -34.85 -30.00 -13.28
N TYR A 626 -33.83 -29.14 -13.22
CA TYR A 626 -33.44 -28.27 -14.33
C TYR A 626 -32.20 -28.78 -15.10
N MET A 627 -31.64 -29.93 -14.71
CA MET A 627 -30.51 -30.52 -15.43
C MET A 627 -30.87 -31.06 -16.82
N VAL A 628 -32.14 -31.40 -17.05
CA VAL A 628 -32.63 -31.91 -18.34
C VAL A 628 -32.72 -30.79 -19.38
N ASP A 629 -33.13 -29.58 -18.97
CA ASP A 629 -33.20 -28.40 -19.84
C ASP A 629 -32.87 -27.10 -19.06
N PRO A 630 -31.58 -26.73 -18.96
CA PRO A 630 -31.12 -25.61 -18.13
C PRO A 630 -31.66 -24.25 -18.57
N GLU A 631 -31.89 -24.06 -19.87
CA GLU A 631 -32.39 -22.81 -20.45
C GLU A 631 -33.83 -22.55 -19.99
N GLN A 632 -34.68 -23.59 -20.06
CA GLN A 632 -36.05 -23.52 -19.63
C GLN A 632 -36.14 -23.35 -18.10
N GLY A 633 -35.25 -24.02 -17.35
CA GLY A 633 -35.16 -23.85 -15.90
C GLY A 633 -34.74 -22.45 -15.45
N PHE A 634 -33.87 -21.78 -16.21
CA PHE A 634 -33.50 -20.39 -15.95
C PHE A 634 -34.66 -19.42 -16.26
N LEU A 635 -35.34 -19.61 -17.39
CA LEU A 635 -36.53 -18.82 -17.74
C LEU A 635 -37.67 -19.01 -16.74
N ASP A 636 -37.86 -20.23 -16.23
CA ASP A 636 -38.79 -20.53 -15.14
C ASP A 636 -38.42 -19.85 -13.82
N LEU A 637 -37.11 -19.65 -13.57
CA LEU A 637 -36.65 -18.93 -12.39
C LEU A 637 -36.88 -17.42 -12.53
N CYS A 638 -36.64 -16.86 -13.72
CA CYS A 638 -36.93 -15.46 -14.03
C CYS A 638 -38.43 -15.16 -14.04
N SER A 639 -39.28 -16.09 -14.51
CA SER A 639 -40.73 -15.91 -14.54
C SER A 639 -41.33 -15.80 -13.14
N LYS A 640 -40.74 -16.46 -12.14
CA LYS A 640 -41.13 -16.31 -10.73
C LYS A 640 -40.90 -14.91 -10.17
N GLN A 641 -40.05 -14.11 -10.80
CA GLN A 641 -39.77 -12.71 -10.43
C GLN A 641 -40.51 -11.71 -11.34
N ALA A 642 -41.27 -12.20 -12.32
CA ALA A 642 -41.96 -11.32 -13.27
C ALA A 642 -42.97 -10.41 -12.55
N GLY A 643 -42.82 -9.10 -12.73
CA GLY A 643 -43.65 -8.07 -12.10
C GLY A 643 -43.13 -7.53 -10.77
N HIS A 644 -42.25 -8.27 -10.07
CA HIS A 644 -41.64 -7.85 -8.80
C HIS A 644 -40.19 -8.33 -8.71
N GLU A 645 -39.24 -7.49 -9.13
CA GLU A 645 -37.82 -7.80 -9.10
C GLU A 645 -37.35 -8.15 -7.68
N GLY A 646 -36.59 -9.25 -7.54
CA GLY A 646 -36.07 -9.72 -6.25
C GLY A 646 -37.04 -10.55 -5.40
N VAL A 647 -38.34 -10.59 -5.71
CA VAL A 647 -39.33 -11.40 -5.00
C VAL A 647 -39.63 -12.67 -5.79
N PHE A 648 -39.26 -13.83 -5.24
CA PHE A 648 -39.60 -15.12 -5.86
C PHE A 648 -41.03 -15.52 -5.51
N ILE A 649 -41.94 -15.36 -6.48
CA ILE A 649 -43.31 -15.80 -6.38
C ILE A 649 -43.39 -17.21 -6.95
N ASP A 650 -43.60 -18.17 -6.05
CA ASP A 650 -43.41 -19.58 -6.33
C ASP A 650 -44.48 -20.18 -7.28
N ALA A 651 -45.61 -19.48 -7.43
CA ALA A 651 -46.56 -19.65 -8.52
C ALA A 651 -47.46 -18.40 -8.64
N ILE A 652 -47.57 -17.84 -9.84
CA ILE A 652 -48.71 -16.99 -10.21
C ILE A 652 -49.88 -17.95 -10.48
N PRO A 653 -51.06 -17.75 -9.88
CA PRO A 653 -52.20 -18.63 -10.13
C PRO A 653 -52.61 -18.52 -11.60
N GLU A 654 -52.46 -19.61 -12.35
CA GLU A 654 -52.76 -19.65 -13.78
C GLU A 654 -53.84 -20.70 -14.08
N ILE A 655 -54.69 -20.35 -15.04
CA ILE A 655 -55.66 -21.27 -15.61
C ILE A 655 -54.94 -22.09 -16.68
N THR A 656 -54.73 -23.38 -16.45
CA THR A 656 -53.99 -24.26 -17.36
C THR A 656 -54.70 -24.50 -18.69
N ASN A 657 -56.02 -24.35 -18.72
CA ASN A 657 -56.85 -24.39 -19.93
C ASN A 657 -57.50 -23.03 -20.22
N SER A 658 -56.71 -21.95 -20.24
CA SER A 658 -57.20 -20.62 -20.59
C SER A 658 -57.74 -20.57 -22.03
N PHE A 659 -58.99 -20.15 -22.18
CA PHE A 659 -59.64 -19.95 -23.48
C PHE A 659 -59.02 -18.80 -24.30
N MET A 660 -58.32 -17.88 -23.64
CA MET A 660 -57.90 -16.61 -24.23
C MET A 660 -56.57 -16.67 -24.99
N LYS A 661 -55.66 -17.60 -24.66
CA LYS A 661 -54.29 -17.63 -25.21
C LYS A 661 -54.11 -18.50 -26.45
N ASN A 662 -55.00 -19.46 -26.72
CA ASN A 662 -54.76 -20.50 -27.72
C ASN A 662 -55.57 -20.38 -29.02
N GLY A 663 -56.10 -19.20 -29.36
CA GLY A 663 -56.81 -18.99 -30.64
C GLY A 663 -57.93 -19.99 -30.92
N ARG A 664 -58.44 -20.68 -29.88
CA ARG A 664 -59.57 -21.60 -29.97
C ARG A 664 -60.84 -20.76 -29.98
N TYR A 665 -61.03 -20.04 -31.07
CA TYR A 665 -62.31 -19.44 -31.39
C TYR A 665 -63.32 -20.58 -31.47
N ILE A 666 -64.38 -20.49 -30.67
CA ILE A 666 -65.48 -21.44 -30.75
C ILE A 666 -66.16 -21.14 -32.09
N ASP A 667 -66.02 -22.04 -33.05
CA ASP A 667 -66.71 -21.90 -34.33
C ASP A 667 -68.22 -22.02 -34.08
N LEU A 668 -68.92 -20.89 -34.12
CA LEU A 668 -70.34 -20.79 -33.80
C LEU A 668 -71.24 -21.43 -34.87
N THR A 669 -70.66 -21.81 -36.01
CA THR A 669 -71.36 -22.39 -37.17
C THR A 669 -71.44 -23.92 -37.16
N ALA A 670 -70.71 -24.61 -36.27
CA ALA A 670 -70.77 -26.07 -36.15
C ALA A 670 -72.08 -26.54 -35.47
N GLU A 671 -72.70 -27.60 -36.01
CA GLU A 671 -74.01 -28.13 -35.57
C GLU A 671 -73.97 -28.77 -34.17
N VAL A 672 -72.81 -29.27 -33.70
CA VAL A 672 -72.63 -29.81 -32.36
C VAL A 672 -71.58 -29.00 -31.61
N LYS A 673 -72.03 -28.17 -30.67
CA LYS A 673 -71.17 -27.37 -29.79
C LYS A 673 -70.81 -28.20 -28.57
N HIS A 674 -69.57 -28.69 -28.49
CA HIS A 674 -69.09 -29.33 -27.26
C HIS A 674 -68.91 -28.27 -26.17
N ALA A 675 -69.49 -28.51 -24.99
CA ALA A 675 -69.29 -27.64 -23.85
C ALA A 675 -67.78 -27.58 -23.52
N PRO A 676 -67.21 -26.38 -23.34
CA PRO A 676 -65.79 -26.27 -23.02
C PRO A 676 -65.48 -27.00 -21.71
N PRO A 677 -64.32 -27.67 -21.61
CA PRO A 677 -63.94 -28.37 -20.39
C PRO A 677 -63.82 -27.39 -19.23
N LEU A 678 -64.18 -27.85 -18.02
CA LEU A 678 -64.10 -27.04 -16.80
C LEU A 678 -62.70 -26.47 -16.60
N LEU A 679 -62.63 -25.25 -16.06
CA LEU A 679 -61.38 -24.57 -15.76
C LEU A 679 -60.53 -25.40 -14.79
N THR A 680 -59.28 -25.62 -15.17
CA THR A 680 -58.25 -26.27 -14.38
C THR A 680 -57.26 -25.21 -13.94
N PHE A 681 -56.87 -25.26 -12.67
CA PHE A 681 -56.03 -24.23 -12.06
C PHE A 681 -54.71 -24.81 -11.58
N LYS A 682 -53.64 -24.01 -11.70
CA LYS A 682 -52.31 -24.33 -11.18
C LYS A 682 -51.85 -23.20 -10.28
N GLY A 683 -51.25 -23.53 -9.13
CA GLY A 683 -50.62 -22.55 -8.24
C GLY A 683 -51.54 -21.82 -7.26
N VAL A 684 -52.84 -22.14 -7.23
CA VAL A 684 -53.85 -21.48 -6.35
C VAL A 684 -53.51 -21.62 -4.86
N GLU A 685 -52.91 -22.74 -4.45
CA GLU A 685 -52.53 -23.00 -3.06
C GLU A 685 -51.41 -22.09 -2.54
N LYS A 686 -50.61 -21.52 -3.46
CA LYS A 686 -49.41 -20.73 -3.12
C LYS A 686 -49.65 -19.22 -3.15
N VAL A 687 -50.88 -18.78 -3.39
CA VAL A 687 -51.24 -17.35 -3.51
C VAL A 687 -50.95 -16.57 -2.22
N GLN A 688 -51.09 -17.21 -1.04
CA GLN A 688 -50.78 -16.59 0.26
C GLN A 688 -49.39 -16.94 0.80
N ALA A 689 -48.59 -17.72 0.06
CA ALA A 689 -47.32 -18.27 0.56
C ALA A 689 -46.24 -17.21 0.83
N LEU A 690 -46.40 -15.98 0.33
CA LEU A 690 -45.53 -14.84 0.64
C LEU A 690 -45.56 -14.44 2.14
N GLY A 691 -46.62 -14.79 2.88
CA GLY A 691 -46.82 -14.39 4.28
C GLY A 691 -46.59 -15.48 5.35
N LYS A 692 -46.40 -16.76 4.98
CA LYS A 692 -46.16 -17.84 5.96
C LYS A 692 -44.72 -18.33 5.87
N LYS A 693 -43.80 -17.62 6.54
CA LYS A 693 -42.56 -18.25 7.03
C LYS A 693 -42.98 -19.42 7.94
N LYS A 694 -42.99 -20.64 7.40
CA LYS A 694 -43.01 -21.84 8.24
C LYS A 694 -41.81 -21.74 9.18
N GLY A 695 -42.07 -21.67 10.49
CA GLY A 695 -41.07 -21.97 11.50
C GLY A 695 -40.57 -23.40 11.27
N SER A 696 -39.48 -23.53 10.52
CA SER A 696 -38.72 -24.76 10.47
C SER A 696 -38.02 -24.88 11.83
N LYS A 697 -38.44 -25.87 12.62
CA LYS A 697 -37.64 -26.39 13.72
C LYS A 697 -36.26 -26.73 13.14
N ARG A 698 -35.23 -26.02 13.61
CA ARG A 698 -33.83 -26.43 13.50
C ARG A 698 -33.72 -27.85 14.07
N THR A 699 -33.63 -28.86 13.22
CA THR A 699 -32.92 -30.09 13.56
C THR A 699 -31.46 -29.84 13.26
N THR A 700 -30.71 -29.61 14.32
CA THR A 700 -29.25 -29.60 14.35
C THR A 700 -28.70 -30.94 13.88
N LYS A 701 -27.95 -30.91 12.78
CA LYS A 701 -26.73 -31.72 12.58
C LYS A 701 -25.93 -31.14 11.41
N ASP A 702 -25.04 -30.24 11.82
CA ASP A 702 -23.73 -29.88 11.26
C ASP A 702 -23.36 -30.39 9.86
N SER A 703 -23.13 -29.44 8.95
CA SER A 703 -21.79 -29.22 8.41
C SER A 703 -21.72 -27.85 7.77
N HIS A 704 -21.06 -26.94 8.48
CA HIS A 704 -20.60 -25.65 7.99
C HIS A 704 -19.79 -25.80 6.70
N LYS A 705 -20.10 -24.99 5.69
CA LYS A 705 -19.13 -24.09 5.07
C LYS A 705 -19.85 -23.03 4.22
N GLU A 706 -19.76 -21.81 4.73
CA GLU A 706 -20.28 -20.57 4.18
C GLU A 706 -19.54 -20.20 2.88
N GLN A 707 -20.32 -19.82 1.86
CA GLN A 707 -19.96 -18.76 0.92
C GLN A 707 -20.89 -17.59 1.23
N SER A 708 -20.32 -16.51 1.75
CA SER A 708 -20.95 -15.20 1.82
C SER A 708 -19.94 -14.17 1.33
N GLN A 709 -20.41 -13.39 0.35
CA GLN A 709 -19.85 -12.16 -0.23
C GLN A 709 -18.77 -12.32 -1.30
#